data_AF-A0A9E1BDH5-F1
#
_entry.id   AF-A0A9E1BDH5-F1
#
_cell.length_a   1.000
_cell.length_b   1.000
_cell.length_c   1.000
_cell.angle_alpha   90.00
_cell.angle_beta   90.00
_cell.angle_gamma   90.00
#
_symmetry.space_group_name_H-M   'P 1'
#
loop_
_entity.id
_entity.type
_entity.pdbx_description
1 polymer ?
#
loop_
_entity_poly.entity_id
_entity_poly.type
_entity_poly.pdbx_seq_one_letter_code
_entity_poly.pdbx_strand_id
1 'polypeptide(L)'
;MSLISKIVNLFSPTAQKTGEDNGNKTGVTSRRMREACCAMAEEGVVLLKNDGVLPIKADDEIAVFGRTQINWFCVGYGSGGDVKAPYKTSFATALKNQNEIKINGDVMSVYEDWCAKHVPDEGFWGHWPYSFKEMPVTLDFVRKARESSNVAFVVIGRAAGEDREQKLKDGSFYLTKDELQLIDKVTAVFEKTVLVLDVGNVIDFEEIDEFGDRIGAIVLAWQGGMESGRALCNVLSGKVNPSGRLTDTIAVDYDLYPSQEFGFKDYNVYREDVFVGYRYFETFAKEEVLYPFGFGLSYTSFDVSASVEKKENGVKVRVKVKNIGERTGKTVAQVYVKKADGMLPKPARELVAYFKTDELESGEEQQRVFDISEYELSSYDEEGATGYKACWVLEYGDYEFFVGENVRDSTSVGSVRFDKKITSECHTACSPQKDLSVLSRYDSANSLCADLSQFSGKETFAEFKQKMDGLTDDEVERFMHNLEYTLENYGWKNCVVKAQSGYLKERIEQNMPTEIAQNKDLKVSFCDVKDGVATIDEFISTLSDEELETLCHGDLRMNSPLGAKGNAGAFGGISESLRAKGVPSAITTDGPSGIRLCQKASLLPCGTCIASSWNEKLAEELYSCVSSEMVEKGSDVLLAPGMNIHRNPLCGRNFEYYSEDPYLTGKTASAVVRGIQKEGVASCVKHFACNNQERYRYINDSRLSERALREIYLKGFEIAVKEGDPLAVMTSYNKINGVYAYHNYDLVTTILRKEWGYENVVMTDWWTKKAKNPLFKGVDDNAYRVRAGVDVLMPGGSRVRGKYDGSTLKSLNNGGLKRSELQRTVRHVLSFLLKVQSVRDKIEK
;
A
#
# COMPACT_ATOMS: atom_id res chain seq x y z
N MET A 1 -8.41 -20.64 28.82
CA MET A 1 -8.61 -20.70 27.35
C MET A 1 -9.84 -21.54 27.03
N SER A 2 -10.81 -20.99 26.30
CA SER A 2 -12.05 -21.69 25.93
C SER A 2 -11.81 -22.74 24.83
N LEU A 3 -12.72 -23.71 24.67
CA LEU A 3 -12.67 -24.71 23.59
C LEU A 3 -12.59 -24.06 22.19
N ILE A 4 -13.17 -22.87 22.03
CA ILE A 4 -13.15 -22.07 20.80
C ILE A 4 -11.72 -21.60 20.49
N SER A 5 -10.96 -21.15 21.49
CA SER A 5 -9.57 -20.70 21.25
C SER A 5 -8.65 -21.85 20.85
N LYS A 6 -8.91 -23.08 21.34
CA LYS A 6 -8.18 -24.28 20.91
C LYS A 6 -8.44 -24.66 19.45
N ILE A 7 -9.69 -24.53 18.99
CA ILE A 7 -10.07 -24.82 17.59
C ILE A 7 -9.52 -23.75 16.64
N VAL A 8 -9.53 -22.47 17.01
CA VAL A 8 -8.96 -21.39 16.17
C VAL A 8 -7.44 -21.51 16.05
N ASN A 9 -6.73 -21.84 17.15
CA ASN A 9 -5.28 -22.03 17.14
C ASN A 9 -4.80 -23.27 16.36
N LEU A 10 -5.69 -24.24 16.08
CA LEU A 10 -5.38 -25.40 15.23
C LEU A 10 -5.24 -25.03 13.75
N PHE A 11 -5.81 -23.91 13.30
CA PHE A 11 -5.80 -23.48 11.89
C PHE A 11 -4.94 -22.24 11.62
N SER A 12 -4.47 -21.54 12.66
CA SER A 12 -3.51 -20.44 12.53
C SER A 12 -2.79 -20.19 13.86
N PRO A 13 -1.77 -20.99 14.23
CA PRO A 13 -0.91 -20.65 15.35
C PRO A 13 -0.19 -19.33 15.03
N THR A 14 -0.36 -18.31 15.87
CA THR A 14 0.36 -17.05 15.74
C THR A 14 1.87 -17.31 15.83
N ALA A 15 2.61 -16.91 14.80
CA ALA A 15 4.06 -17.16 14.72
C ALA A 15 4.87 -16.15 15.55
N GLN A 16 4.19 -15.16 16.14
CA GLN A 16 4.84 -14.10 16.88
C GLN A 16 5.42 -14.52 18.23
N LYS A 17 4.99 -15.66 18.79
CA LYS A 17 5.46 -16.16 20.09
C LYS A 17 6.98 -16.16 20.17
N THR A 18 7.51 -15.41 21.14
CA THR A 18 8.93 -15.40 21.48
C THR A 18 9.39 -16.81 21.87
N GLY A 19 9.96 -17.54 20.92
CA GLY A 19 10.73 -18.74 21.18
C GLY A 19 12.21 -18.38 21.15
N GLU A 20 12.88 -18.45 22.29
CA GLU A 20 14.33 -18.63 22.29
C GLU A 20 14.63 -20.00 21.68
N ASP A 21 15.47 -20.04 20.64
CA ASP A 21 15.94 -21.29 20.05
C ASP A 21 17.48 -21.26 19.93
N ASN A 22 18.09 -22.15 20.70
CA ASN A 22 19.53 -22.38 20.85
C ASN A 22 20.00 -23.41 19.81
N GLY A 23 20.33 -22.98 18.58
CA GLY A 23 21.10 -23.83 17.67
C GLY A 23 20.93 -23.53 16.17
N ASN A 24 22.04 -23.15 15.53
CA ASN A 24 22.21 -22.92 14.08
C ASN A 24 21.32 -21.84 13.42
N LYS A 25 21.49 -20.60 13.89
CA LYS A 25 20.83 -19.37 13.38
C LYS A 25 21.24 -18.97 11.94
N THR A 26 22.34 -19.50 11.40
CA THR A 26 22.97 -19.01 10.16
C THR A 26 22.66 -19.82 8.90
N GLY A 27 22.06 -21.01 9.03
CA GLY A 27 21.79 -21.92 7.89
C GLY A 27 20.45 -21.71 7.19
N VAL A 28 19.52 -20.93 7.76
CA VAL A 28 18.14 -20.78 7.25
C VAL A 28 17.94 -19.54 6.38
N THR A 29 18.69 -18.47 6.63
CA THR A 29 18.61 -17.21 5.88
C THR A 29 20.00 -16.87 5.34
N SER A 30 20.10 -16.51 4.07
CA SER A 30 21.39 -16.16 3.45
C SER A 30 21.98 -14.87 4.05
N ARG A 31 23.30 -14.69 3.97
CA ARG A 31 23.95 -13.44 4.39
C ARG A 31 23.38 -12.24 3.61
N ARG A 32 23.22 -12.39 2.30
CA ARG A 32 22.66 -11.36 1.42
C ARG A 32 21.27 -10.90 1.89
N MET A 33 20.39 -11.84 2.24
CA MET A 33 19.07 -11.52 2.78
C MET A 33 19.12 -10.77 4.11
N ARG A 34 20.01 -11.17 5.04
CA ARG A 34 20.19 -10.46 6.32
C ARG A 34 20.65 -9.01 6.13
N GLU A 35 21.65 -8.80 5.27
CA GLU A 35 22.14 -7.45 4.99
C GLU A 35 21.07 -6.62 4.29
N ALA A 36 20.32 -7.19 3.33
CA ALA A 36 19.23 -6.49 2.65
C ALA A 36 18.08 -6.11 3.61
N CYS A 37 17.69 -6.99 4.54
CA CYS A 37 16.69 -6.69 5.56
C CYS A 37 17.13 -5.53 6.46
N CYS A 38 18.41 -5.54 6.87
CA CYS A 38 18.96 -4.51 7.74
C CYS A 38 19.09 -3.17 7.02
N ALA A 39 19.64 -3.15 5.81
CA ALA A 39 19.75 -1.93 5.00
C ALA A 39 18.37 -1.31 4.72
N MET A 40 17.36 -2.13 4.42
CA MET A 40 15.99 -1.64 4.23
C MET A 40 15.42 -1.04 5.51
N ALA A 41 15.60 -1.71 6.66
CA ALA A 41 15.16 -1.17 7.94
C ALA A 41 15.90 0.13 8.30
N GLU A 42 17.21 0.23 8.04
CA GLU A 42 18.03 1.44 8.26
C GLU A 42 17.53 2.62 7.45
N GLU A 43 17.29 2.43 6.14
CA GLU A 43 16.79 3.50 5.28
C GLU A 43 15.32 3.84 5.54
N GLY A 44 14.56 2.94 6.19
CA GLY A 44 13.17 3.17 6.58
C GLY A 44 12.99 3.94 7.88
N VAL A 45 14.00 4.02 8.76
CA VAL A 45 13.92 4.80 10.01
C VAL A 45 13.75 6.29 9.69
N VAL A 46 12.74 6.92 10.28
CA VAL A 46 12.44 8.35 10.08
C VAL A 46 12.77 9.13 11.35
N LEU A 47 13.68 10.09 11.25
CA LEU A 47 14.01 11.03 12.32
C LEU A 47 13.08 12.25 12.21
N LEU A 48 12.22 12.48 13.20
CA LEU A 48 11.22 13.57 13.16
C LEU A 48 11.69 14.84 13.87
N LYS A 49 12.43 14.66 14.97
CA LYS A 49 13.00 15.76 15.77
C LYS A 49 14.42 15.38 16.17
N ASN A 50 15.34 16.34 16.17
CA ASN A 50 16.68 16.18 16.73
C ASN A 50 17.30 17.56 17.06
N ASP A 51 17.51 17.83 18.34
CA ASP A 51 18.18 19.04 18.86
C ASP A 51 19.72 18.89 18.96
N GLY A 52 20.27 17.81 18.41
CA GLY A 52 21.69 17.46 18.50
C GLY A 52 22.01 16.41 19.56
N VAL A 53 20.99 15.83 20.20
CA VAL A 53 21.13 14.63 21.05
C VAL A 53 21.56 13.39 20.25
N LEU A 54 21.11 13.25 18.99
CA LEU A 54 21.55 12.19 18.09
C LEU A 54 22.53 12.72 17.03
N PRO A 55 23.50 11.90 16.58
CA PRO A 55 23.73 10.50 16.96
C PRO A 55 24.37 10.34 18.35
N ILE A 56 24.26 9.13 18.92
CA ILE A 56 24.88 8.73 20.19
C ILE A 56 26.40 8.97 20.11
N LYS A 57 26.95 9.68 21.10
CA LYS A 57 28.37 10.03 21.17
C LYS A 57 29.13 8.97 21.97
N ALA A 58 30.45 8.88 21.76
CA ALA A 58 31.28 7.86 22.41
C ALA A 58 31.36 7.99 23.95
N ASP A 59 31.13 9.19 24.47
CA ASP A 59 31.07 9.49 25.90
C ASP A 59 29.65 9.37 26.48
N ASP A 60 28.62 9.20 25.65
CA ASP A 60 27.27 8.98 26.14
C ASP A 60 27.15 7.59 26.79
N GLU A 61 26.57 7.54 27.98
CA GLU A 61 26.05 6.34 28.61
C GLU A 61 24.52 6.44 28.63
N ILE A 62 23.86 5.47 28.00
CA ILE A 62 22.42 5.53 27.73
C ILE A 62 21.62 4.72 28.75
N ALA A 63 20.56 5.31 29.29
CA ALA A 63 19.53 4.61 30.06
C ALA A 63 18.30 4.37 29.17
N VAL A 64 17.92 3.10 28.97
CA VAL A 64 16.80 2.75 28.09
C VAL A 64 15.59 2.34 28.91
N PHE A 65 14.50 3.09 28.76
CA PHE A 65 13.21 2.90 29.42
C PHE A 65 12.14 2.43 28.42
N GLY A 66 11.07 1.85 28.95
CA GLY A 66 9.97 1.28 28.18
C GLY A 66 10.19 -0.20 27.90
N ARG A 67 9.18 -1.02 28.15
CA ARG A 67 9.27 -2.48 28.01
C ARG A 67 9.50 -2.94 26.57
N THR A 68 9.09 -2.12 25.61
CA THR A 68 9.12 -2.45 24.17
C THR A 68 10.55 -2.60 23.66
N GLN A 69 11.55 -2.03 24.35
CA GLN A 69 12.95 -2.30 24.06
C GLN A 69 13.29 -3.81 24.07
N ILE A 70 12.58 -4.59 24.92
CA ILE A 70 12.70 -6.05 25.04
C ILE A 70 11.59 -6.74 24.25
N ASN A 71 10.33 -6.42 24.55
CA ASN A 71 9.16 -7.02 23.89
C ASN A 71 8.82 -6.26 22.59
N TRP A 72 9.77 -6.31 21.65
CA TRP A 72 9.75 -5.58 20.39
C TRP A 72 8.73 -6.15 19.38
N PHE A 73 8.02 -5.27 18.67
CA PHE A 73 7.15 -5.65 17.56
C PHE A 73 7.95 -5.68 16.26
N CYS A 74 8.31 -6.86 15.77
CA CYS A 74 9.07 -6.96 14.51
C CYS A 74 8.23 -6.63 13.27
N VAL A 75 6.93 -6.95 13.29
CA VAL A 75 5.92 -6.68 12.24
C VAL A 75 4.50 -6.75 12.84
N GLY A 76 3.49 -6.28 12.11
CA GLY A 76 2.09 -6.43 12.47
C GLY A 76 1.61 -7.88 12.44
N TYR A 77 0.42 -8.12 12.97
CA TYR A 77 -0.16 -9.46 13.09
C TYR A 77 -1.07 -9.83 11.91
N GLY A 78 -1.25 -11.13 11.68
CA GLY A 78 -2.11 -11.67 10.61
C GLY A 78 -1.31 -12.39 9.53
N SER A 79 -1.92 -12.62 8.36
CA SER A 79 -1.28 -13.34 7.24
C SER A 79 0.03 -12.67 6.83
N GLY A 80 0.04 -11.33 6.83
CA GLY A 80 1.19 -10.52 6.47
C GLY A 80 2.34 -10.49 7.48
N GLY A 81 2.22 -11.10 8.66
CA GLY A 81 3.27 -11.10 9.70
C GLY A 81 3.41 -12.36 10.55
N ASP A 82 2.59 -13.40 10.31
CA ASP A 82 2.71 -14.73 10.93
C ASP A 82 3.84 -15.59 10.30
N VAL A 83 4.97 -14.97 9.98
CA VAL A 83 6.18 -15.63 9.49
C VAL A 83 6.92 -16.28 10.66
N LYS A 84 7.33 -17.55 10.50
CA LYS A 84 8.22 -18.21 11.47
C LYS A 84 9.65 -17.72 11.27
N ALA A 85 9.99 -16.59 11.88
CA ALA A 85 11.33 -16.01 11.77
C ALA A 85 12.41 -16.94 12.34
N PRO A 86 13.63 -17.00 11.75
CA PRO A 86 14.74 -17.77 12.29
C PRO A 86 15.28 -17.20 13.60
N TYR A 87 15.17 -15.88 13.77
CA TYR A 87 15.47 -15.11 14.98
C TYR A 87 14.73 -13.78 14.89
N LYS A 88 14.71 -13.02 15.99
CA LYS A 88 14.22 -11.65 16.05
C LYS A 88 15.18 -10.85 16.93
N THR A 89 15.66 -9.71 16.43
CA THR A 89 16.58 -8.85 17.18
C THR A 89 15.81 -7.63 17.68
N SER A 90 15.48 -7.62 18.99
CA SER A 90 14.92 -6.44 19.65
C SER A 90 15.98 -5.34 19.82
N PHE A 91 15.55 -4.12 20.15
CA PHE A 91 16.46 -3.01 20.42
C PHE A 91 17.42 -3.31 21.58
N ALA A 92 16.92 -3.85 22.70
CA ALA A 92 17.74 -4.26 23.84
C ALA A 92 18.77 -5.34 23.46
N THR A 93 18.36 -6.33 22.65
CA THR A 93 19.26 -7.38 22.17
C THR A 93 20.38 -6.78 21.30
N ALA A 94 20.05 -5.85 20.41
CA ALA A 94 21.02 -5.20 19.55
C ALA A 94 22.01 -4.34 20.34
N LEU A 95 21.53 -3.54 21.29
CA LEU A 95 22.36 -2.71 22.17
C LEU A 95 23.39 -3.55 22.93
N LYS A 96 22.97 -4.68 23.50
CA LYS A 96 23.88 -5.60 24.22
C LYS A 96 24.95 -6.23 23.33
N ASN A 97 24.68 -6.35 22.03
CA ASN A 97 25.60 -6.95 21.07
C ASN A 97 26.55 -5.91 20.42
N GLN A 98 26.33 -4.61 20.64
CA GLN A 98 27.17 -3.53 20.14
C GLN A 98 28.01 -2.94 21.27
N ASN A 99 29.29 -3.27 21.30
CA ASN A 99 30.20 -2.86 22.39
C ASN A 99 30.55 -1.37 22.34
N GLU A 100 30.25 -0.69 21.24
CA GLU A 100 30.53 0.72 21.01
C GLU A 100 29.55 1.65 21.74
N ILE A 101 28.36 1.16 22.10
CA ILE A 101 27.33 1.94 22.81
C ILE A 101 27.38 1.58 24.30
N LYS A 102 27.68 2.56 25.17
CA LYS A 102 27.64 2.35 26.62
C LYS A 102 26.20 2.37 27.11
N ILE A 103 25.77 1.27 27.72
CA ILE A 103 24.41 1.12 28.27
C ILE A 103 24.44 1.07 29.80
N ASN A 104 23.40 1.62 30.41
CA ASN A 104 23.13 1.44 31.82
C ASN A 104 22.67 0.00 32.09
N GLY A 105 23.60 -0.85 32.53
CA GLY A 105 23.33 -2.26 32.82
C GLY A 105 22.30 -2.48 33.93
N ASP A 106 22.22 -1.57 34.90
CA ASP A 106 21.28 -1.65 36.03
C ASP A 106 19.84 -1.45 35.54
N VAL A 107 19.60 -0.41 34.73
CA VAL A 107 18.27 -0.15 34.15
C VAL A 107 17.82 -1.31 33.26
N MET A 108 18.73 -1.77 32.38
CA MET A 108 18.45 -2.90 31.48
C MET A 108 18.06 -4.16 32.27
N SER A 109 18.83 -4.50 33.30
CA SER A 109 18.58 -5.70 34.13
C SER A 109 17.22 -5.64 34.85
N VAL A 110 16.82 -4.45 35.32
CA VAL A 110 15.49 -4.26 35.96
C VAL A 110 14.35 -4.53 34.98
N TYR A 111 14.43 -4.02 33.75
CA TYR A 111 13.43 -4.29 32.72
C TYR A 111 13.41 -5.76 32.29
N GLU A 112 14.57 -6.42 32.18
CA GLU A 112 14.65 -7.85 31.87
C GLU A 112 13.99 -8.71 32.94
N ASP A 113 14.32 -8.47 34.19
CA ASP A 113 13.72 -9.15 35.33
C ASP A 113 12.19 -8.93 35.39
N TRP A 114 11.75 -7.71 35.09
CA TRP A 114 10.32 -7.40 35.09
C TRP A 114 9.60 -8.06 33.92
N CYS A 115 10.13 -7.97 32.70
CA CYS A 115 9.56 -8.58 31.50
C CYS A 115 9.50 -10.10 31.60
N ALA A 116 10.52 -10.74 32.18
CA ALA A 116 10.53 -12.18 32.43
C ALA A 116 9.41 -12.62 33.39
N LYS A 117 9.03 -11.75 34.35
CA LYS A 117 7.92 -11.98 35.30
C LYS A 117 6.56 -11.56 34.74
N HIS A 118 6.53 -10.73 33.70
CA HIS A 118 5.32 -10.14 33.10
C HIS A 118 5.27 -10.38 31.58
N VAL A 119 5.39 -11.64 31.19
CA VAL A 119 5.31 -12.09 29.80
C VAL A 119 3.98 -11.62 29.18
N PRO A 120 4.01 -10.84 28.09
CA PRO A 120 2.78 -10.33 27.48
C PRO A 120 1.96 -11.44 26.82
N ASP A 121 0.63 -11.30 26.86
CA ASP A 121 -0.28 -12.14 26.09
C ASP A 121 -0.39 -11.59 24.66
N GLU A 122 0.17 -12.32 23.70
CA GLU A 122 0.09 -11.95 22.28
C GLU A 122 -1.30 -12.19 21.69
N GLY A 123 -2.23 -12.83 22.39
CA GLY A 123 -3.59 -13.05 21.90
C GLY A 123 -3.67 -14.08 20.77
N PHE A 124 -4.67 -13.93 19.91
CA PHE A 124 -4.96 -14.81 18.77
C PHE A 124 -5.60 -14.01 17.62
N TRP A 125 -5.87 -14.67 16.50
CA TRP A 125 -6.40 -14.06 15.27
C TRP A 125 -7.50 -13.00 15.51
N GLY A 126 -7.25 -11.76 15.08
CA GLY A 126 -8.17 -10.61 15.21
C GLY A 126 -8.32 -10.05 16.64
N HIS A 127 -7.67 -10.67 17.63
CA HIS A 127 -7.75 -10.37 19.06
C HIS A 127 -6.36 -10.21 19.71
N TRP A 128 -5.40 -9.73 18.96
CA TRP A 128 -4.07 -9.36 19.46
C TRP A 128 -4.14 -8.11 20.35
N PRO A 129 -3.20 -7.91 21.29
CA PRO A 129 -3.10 -6.65 22.01
C PRO A 129 -2.80 -5.49 21.05
N TYR A 130 -3.15 -4.26 21.46
CA TYR A 130 -2.78 -3.04 20.75
C TYR A 130 -1.39 -2.52 21.19
N SER A 131 -1.06 -2.74 22.45
CA SER A 131 0.23 -2.47 23.06
C SER A 131 0.42 -3.45 24.22
N PHE A 132 1.63 -3.52 24.76
CA PHE A 132 1.89 -4.26 25.99
C PHE A 132 1.86 -3.32 27.19
N LYS A 133 1.34 -3.80 28.33
CA LYS A 133 1.26 -3.02 29.57
C LYS A 133 2.65 -2.58 30.01
N GLU A 134 2.90 -1.29 30.17
CA GLU A 134 4.20 -0.74 30.58
C GLU A 134 4.57 -1.10 32.03
N MET A 135 5.87 -1.13 32.33
CA MET A 135 6.41 -1.26 33.69
C MET A 135 6.23 0.07 34.44
N PRO A 136 5.60 0.06 35.63
CA PRO A 136 5.54 1.26 36.46
C PRO A 136 6.95 1.73 36.87
N VAL A 137 7.27 2.98 36.54
CA VAL A 137 8.57 3.61 36.85
C VAL A 137 8.40 4.69 37.92
N THR A 138 9.28 4.69 38.92
CA THR A 138 9.34 5.72 39.98
C THR A 138 10.37 6.79 39.64
N LEU A 139 10.16 8.01 40.14
CA LEU A 139 11.11 9.10 39.90
C LEU A 139 12.49 8.82 40.53
N ASP A 140 12.54 8.12 41.66
CA ASP A 140 13.81 7.73 42.29
C ASP A 140 14.60 6.71 41.45
N PHE A 141 13.91 5.80 40.75
CA PHE A 141 14.56 4.90 39.79
C PHE A 141 15.17 5.68 38.62
N VAL A 142 14.45 6.67 38.09
CA VAL A 142 14.96 7.54 37.00
C VAL A 142 16.14 8.39 37.48
N ARG A 143 16.07 8.98 38.69
CA ARG A 143 17.19 9.73 39.28
C ARG A 143 18.42 8.87 39.47
N LYS A 144 18.25 7.64 39.96
CA LYS A 144 19.35 6.69 40.09
C LYS A 144 19.97 6.35 38.72
N ALA A 145 19.15 6.13 37.69
CA ALA A 145 19.66 5.91 36.33
C ALA A 145 20.50 7.10 35.82
N ARG A 146 20.09 8.33 36.15
CA ARG A 146 20.77 9.57 35.76
C ARG A 146 22.15 9.74 36.42
N GLU A 147 22.44 9.05 37.52
CA GLU A 147 23.74 9.12 38.21
C GLU A 147 24.88 8.55 37.34
N SER A 148 24.60 7.56 36.50
CA SER A 148 25.60 6.99 35.58
C SER A 148 25.33 7.31 34.10
N SER A 149 24.09 7.60 33.73
CA SER A 149 23.68 7.87 32.34
C SER A 149 23.43 9.35 32.09
N ASN A 150 23.83 9.83 30.91
CA ASN A 150 23.63 11.22 30.48
C ASN A 150 22.57 11.38 29.38
N VAL A 151 22.17 10.29 28.72
CA VAL A 151 21.09 10.27 27.72
C VAL A 151 20.06 9.21 28.11
N ALA A 152 18.78 9.54 28.00
CA ALA A 152 17.68 8.59 28.17
C ALA A 152 17.00 8.27 26.85
N PHE A 153 16.66 7.00 26.65
CA PHE A 153 15.78 6.54 25.58
C PHE A 153 14.46 6.08 26.20
N VAL A 154 13.34 6.48 25.62
CA VAL A 154 12.00 5.97 25.98
C VAL A 154 11.43 5.26 24.77
N VAL A 155 11.08 3.98 24.91
CA VAL A 155 10.63 3.14 23.78
C VAL A 155 9.16 2.79 23.92
N ILE A 156 8.34 3.26 22.99
CA ILE A 156 6.89 3.02 22.94
C ILE A 156 6.55 2.11 21.76
N GLY A 157 5.68 1.13 22.00
CA GLY A 157 5.34 0.09 21.03
C GLY A 157 3.86 0.03 20.70
N ARG A 158 3.50 -0.17 19.42
CA ARG A 158 2.14 -0.47 18.98
C ARG A 158 2.09 -1.64 18.01
N ALA A 159 1.09 -2.48 18.21
CA ALA A 159 0.72 -3.55 17.31
C ALA A 159 -0.38 -3.10 16.34
N ALA A 160 -0.28 -3.57 15.10
CA ALA A 160 -1.32 -3.51 14.08
C ALA A 160 -1.68 -4.93 13.63
N GLY A 161 -2.72 -5.12 12.82
CA GLY A 161 -3.03 -6.41 12.25
C GLY A 161 -4.42 -6.56 11.66
N GLU A 162 -4.63 -7.68 10.99
CA GLU A 162 -5.86 -8.00 10.24
C GLU A 162 -7.13 -8.14 11.09
N ASP A 163 -8.29 -8.00 10.45
CA ASP A 163 -9.63 -8.19 11.02
C ASP A 163 -10.01 -7.26 12.20
N ARG A 164 -9.17 -6.25 12.50
CA ARG A 164 -9.44 -5.20 13.48
C ARG A 164 -8.88 -3.86 13.02
N GLU A 165 -9.45 -2.76 13.52
CA GLU A 165 -8.85 -1.43 13.42
C GLU A 165 -8.04 -1.08 14.67
N GLN A 166 -7.16 -0.10 14.54
CA GLN A 166 -6.79 0.75 15.67
C GLN A 166 -8.04 1.45 16.23
N LYS A 167 -7.94 1.90 17.48
CA LYS A 167 -9.04 2.53 18.20
C LYS A 167 -8.55 3.84 18.79
N LEU A 168 -9.44 4.84 18.76
CA LEU A 168 -9.31 6.09 19.50
C LEU A 168 -9.44 5.81 21.02
N LYS A 169 -8.39 5.26 21.60
CA LYS A 169 -8.25 4.96 23.02
C LYS A 169 -6.78 4.80 23.40
N ASP A 170 -6.49 4.95 24.69
CA ASP A 170 -5.22 4.66 25.32
C ASP A 170 -4.68 3.27 24.92
N GLY A 171 -3.40 3.25 24.53
CA GLY A 171 -2.68 2.03 24.17
C GLY A 171 -3.01 1.47 22.78
N SER A 172 -3.75 2.24 21.97
CA SER A 172 -3.94 1.97 20.54
C SER A 172 -3.48 3.20 19.75
N PHE A 173 -4.39 4.09 19.36
CA PHE A 173 -4.00 5.33 18.68
C PHE A 173 -3.32 6.32 19.65
N TYR A 174 -3.86 6.47 20.86
CA TYR A 174 -3.30 7.35 21.89
C TYR A 174 -2.24 6.64 22.76
N LEU A 175 -1.39 7.43 23.41
CA LEU A 175 -0.54 6.95 24.49
C LEU A 175 -1.38 6.51 25.69
N THR A 176 -0.86 5.56 26.48
CA THR A 176 -1.47 5.23 27.77
C THR A 176 -1.00 6.21 28.82
N LYS A 177 -1.81 6.38 29.87
CA LYS A 177 -1.39 7.16 31.05
C LYS A 177 -0.07 6.71 31.66
N ASP A 178 0.21 5.41 31.66
CA ASP A 178 1.48 4.86 32.18
C ASP A 178 2.66 5.26 31.28
N GLU A 179 2.47 5.30 29.95
CA GLU A 179 3.49 5.74 28.98
C GLU A 179 3.73 7.25 29.07
N LEU A 180 2.68 8.06 29.17
CA LEU A 180 2.79 9.52 29.37
C LEU A 180 3.52 9.83 30.68
N GLN A 181 3.18 9.14 31.77
CA GLN A 181 3.90 9.28 33.05
C GLN A 181 5.35 8.82 32.97
N LEU A 182 5.66 7.83 32.14
CA LEU A 182 7.03 7.40 31.90
C LEU A 182 7.83 8.52 31.20
N ILE A 183 7.30 9.06 30.11
CA ILE A 183 7.93 10.17 29.37
C ILE A 183 8.11 11.38 30.30
N ASP A 184 7.08 11.75 31.04
CA ASP A 184 7.15 12.88 31.98
C ASP A 184 8.23 12.70 33.05
N LYS A 185 8.28 11.54 33.72
CA LYS A 185 9.29 11.28 34.75
C LYS A 185 10.71 11.25 34.20
N VAL A 186 10.91 10.66 33.01
CA VAL A 186 12.23 10.57 32.37
C VAL A 186 12.71 11.96 31.97
N THR A 187 11.88 12.71 31.26
CA THR A 187 12.22 14.05 30.78
C THR A 187 12.30 15.10 31.89
N ALA A 188 11.72 14.85 33.07
CA ALA A 188 11.90 15.70 34.25
C ALA A 188 13.30 15.56 34.89
N VAL A 189 14.07 14.53 34.53
CA VAL A 189 15.38 14.20 35.13
C VAL A 189 16.50 14.23 34.10
N PHE A 190 16.25 13.73 32.89
CA PHE A 190 17.23 13.70 31.81
C PHE A 190 17.03 14.91 30.89
N GLU A 191 18.09 15.72 30.76
CA GLU A 191 18.14 16.84 29.81
C GLU A 191 18.16 16.36 28.35
N LYS A 192 18.76 15.20 28.09
CA LYS A 192 18.85 14.58 26.77
C LYS A 192 17.95 13.35 26.72
N THR A 193 16.78 13.48 26.11
CA THR A 193 15.82 12.37 25.97
C THR A 193 15.50 12.10 24.50
N VAL A 194 15.53 10.82 24.12
CA VAL A 194 15.16 10.31 22.80
C VAL A 194 13.90 9.45 22.93
N LEU A 195 12.84 9.80 22.22
CA LEU A 195 11.63 8.99 22.08
C LEU A 195 11.75 8.10 20.84
N VAL A 196 11.64 6.78 21.03
CA VAL A 196 11.66 5.79 19.95
C VAL A 196 10.28 5.14 19.85
N LEU A 197 9.69 5.19 18.66
CA LEU A 197 8.38 4.63 18.36
C LEU A 197 8.52 3.38 17.47
N ASP A 198 8.25 2.22 18.07
CA ASP A 198 8.12 0.90 17.42
C ASP A 198 6.64 0.68 17.06
N VAL A 199 6.23 1.25 15.93
CA VAL A 199 4.83 1.29 15.51
C VAL A 199 4.68 0.83 14.06
N GLY A 200 3.62 0.08 13.74
CA GLY A 200 3.33 -0.32 12.35
C GLY A 200 2.54 0.72 11.56
N ASN A 201 1.86 1.64 12.26
CA ASN A 201 1.02 2.68 11.68
C ASN A 201 1.38 4.02 12.36
N VAL A 202 0.99 5.15 11.76
CA VAL A 202 0.93 6.44 12.47
C VAL A 202 0.03 6.32 13.70
N ILE A 203 0.47 6.93 14.79
CA ILE A 203 -0.27 7.07 16.07
C ILE A 203 -0.53 8.55 16.32
N ASP A 204 -1.20 8.86 17.42
CA ASP A 204 -1.39 10.24 17.86
C ASP A 204 -0.06 10.91 18.26
N PHE A 205 0.07 12.20 17.95
CA PHE A 205 1.20 13.04 18.31
C PHE A 205 0.81 14.26 19.15
N GLU A 206 -0.48 14.52 19.41
CA GLU A 206 -0.94 15.68 20.18
C GLU A 206 -0.25 15.74 21.55
N GLU A 207 -0.41 14.69 22.37
CA GLU A 207 0.19 14.61 23.72
C GLU A 207 1.72 14.47 23.68
N ILE A 208 2.30 14.02 22.56
CA ILE A 208 3.76 13.94 22.38
C ILE A 208 4.32 15.36 22.17
N ASP A 209 3.63 16.19 21.38
CA ASP A 209 4.04 17.56 21.07
C ASP A 209 4.01 18.46 22.31
N GLU A 210 3.11 18.22 23.27
CA GLU A 210 3.04 18.96 24.54
C GLU A 210 4.34 18.87 25.38
N PHE A 211 5.14 17.82 25.22
CA PHE A 211 6.45 17.74 25.90
C PHE A 211 7.47 18.73 25.34
N GLY A 212 7.26 19.24 24.12
CA GLY A 212 8.11 20.25 23.49
C GLY A 212 9.59 19.90 23.54
N ASP A 213 10.42 20.84 23.99
CA ASP A 213 11.88 20.70 24.04
C ASP A 213 12.39 19.79 25.16
N ARG A 214 11.50 19.22 25.98
CA ARG A 214 11.88 18.17 26.94
C ARG A 214 12.25 16.87 26.24
N ILE A 215 11.79 16.67 25.01
CA ILE A 215 12.20 15.56 24.13
C ILE A 215 13.15 16.13 23.07
N GLY A 216 14.42 15.73 23.13
CA GLY A 216 15.46 16.21 22.23
C GLY A 216 15.43 15.53 20.86
N ALA A 217 15.00 14.27 20.78
CA ALA A 217 14.78 13.60 19.51
C ALA A 217 13.57 12.66 19.51
N ILE A 218 12.92 12.54 18.35
CA ILE A 218 11.81 11.60 18.10
C ILE A 218 12.17 10.76 16.86
N VAL A 219 12.15 9.45 17.02
CA VAL A 219 12.51 8.47 15.99
C VAL A 219 11.36 7.52 15.75
N LEU A 220 10.84 7.48 14.52
CA LEU A 220 10.00 6.39 14.05
C LEU A 220 10.91 5.25 13.59
N ALA A 221 11.03 4.23 14.43
CA ALA A 221 11.78 3.03 14.10
C ALA A 221 10.99 2.10 13.15
N TRP A 222 9.67 2.28 13.13
CA TRP A 222 8.71 1.34 12.53
C TRP A 222 8.92 -0.09 13.05
N GLN A 223 8.42 -1.06 12.28
CA GLN A 223 8.62 -2.48 12.51
C GLN A 223 9.54 -3.04 11.41
N GLY A 224 10.83 -3.15 11.71
CA GLY A 224 11.91 -3.45 10.76
C GLY A 224 12.22 -4.95 10.54
N GLY A 225 11.31 -5.86 10.90
CA GLY A 225 11.51 -7.30 10.73
C GLY A 225 12.55 -7.91 11.68
N MET A 226 13.20 -9.01 11.26
CA MET A 226 14.14 -9.75 12.12
C MET A 226 15.42 -8.97 12.48
N GLU A 227 15.75 -7.92 11.72
CA GLU A 227 16.94 -7.09 11.89
C GLU A 227 16.64 -5.72 12.55
N SER A 228 15.39 -5.48 12.99
CA SER A 228 14.91 -4.19 13.52
C SER A 228 15.89 -3.51 14.49
N GLY A 229 16.27 -4.22 15.56
CA GLY A 229 17.16 -3.64 16.57
C GLY A 229 18.55 -3.29 16.04
N ARG A 230 19.12 -4.11 15.15
CA ARG A 230 20.44 -3.86 14.56
C ARG A 230 20.41 -2.61 13.69
N ALA A 231 19.40 -2.51 12.83
CA ALA A 231 19.20 -1.36 11.95
C ALA A 231 19.02 -0.08 12.77
N LEU A 232 18.16 -0.10 13.79
CA LEU A 232 17.93 1.04 14.67
C LEU A 232 19.24 1.48 15.36
N CYS A 233 20.02 0.55 15.94
CA CYS A 233 21.29 0.93 16.56
C CYS A 233 22.30 1.52 15.56
N ASN A 234 22.36 1.02 14.32
CA ASN A 234 23.23 1.59 13.29
C ASN A 234 22.85 3.05 12.96
N VAL A 235 21.55 3.36 12.91
CA VAL A 235 21.06 4.74 12.71
C VAL A 235 21.31 5.62 13.93
N LEU A 236 20.98 5.15 15.13
CA LEU A 236 21.13 5.93 16.36
C LEU A 236 22.60 6.25 16.70
N SER A 237 23.52 5.33 16.40
CA SER A 237 24.97 5.54 16.58
C SER A 237 25.60 6.42 15.50
N GLY A 238 24.87 6.73 14.41
CA GLY A 238 25.41 7.46 13.28
C GLY A 238 26.35 6.67 12.39
N LYS A 239 26.41 5.34 12.57
CA LYS A 239 27.06 4.43 11.60
C LYS A 239 26.34 4.49 10.25
N VAL A 240 25.02 4.68 10.28
CA VAL A 240 24.20 5.02 9.12
C VAL A 240 23.52 6.35 9.41
N ASN A 241 23.54 7.25 8.42
CA ASN A 241 22.83 8.52 8.51
C ASN A 241 21.33 8.29 8.20
N PRO A 242 20.38 8.69 9.08
CA PRO A 242 18.96 8.54 8.81
C PRO A 242 18.58 9.25 7.51
N SER A 243 17.77 8.57 6.71
CA SER A 243 17.34 9.06 5.40
C SER A 243 15.91 8.66 5.06
N GLY A 244 15.20 8.04 5.99
CA GLY A 244 13.79 7.69 5.82
C GLY A 244 12.93 8.95 5.82
N ARG A 245 11.82 8.89 5.08
CA ARG A 245 10.84 9.96 4.93
C ARG A 245 9.44 9.43 5.21
N LEU A 246 8.60 10.24 5.85
CA LEU A 246 7.20 9.91 6.10
C LEU A 246 6.46 9.58 4.80
N THR A 247 5.64 8.55 4.85
CA THR A 247 4.75 8.16 3.75
C THR A 247 3.31 8.61 3.98
N ASP A 248 3.02 9.20 5.13
CA ASP A 248 1.71 9.69 5.56
C ASP A 248 1.87 11.04 6.28
N THR A 249 0.82 11.85 6.27
CA THR A 249 0.78 13.11 7.02
C THR A 249 0.44 12.84 8.49
N ILE A 250 1.18 13.45 9.42
CA ILE A 250 0.87 13.44 10.86
C ILE A 250 0.21 14.77 11.22
N ALA A 251 -1.09 14.71 11.47
CA ALA A 251 -1.90 15.87 11.89
C ALA A 251 -1.80 16.11 13.40
N VAL A 252 -2.28 17.27 13.85
CA VAL A 252 -2.35 17.63 15.27
C VAL A 252 -3.30 16.71 16.03
N ASP A 253 -4.45 16.38 15.43
CA ASP A 253 -5.48 15.51 16.03
C ASP A 253 -6.16 14.63 14.95
N TYR A 254 -6.75 13.53 15.39
CA TYR A 254 -7.49 12.59 14.55
C TYR A 254 -8.70 13.22 13.85
N ASP A 255 -9.45 14.12 14.51
CA ASP A 255 -10.70 14.65 13.96
C ASP A 255 -10.46 15.56 12.73
N LEU A 256 -9.20 15.95 12.49
CA LEU A 256 -8.77 16.75 11.34
C LEU A 256 -8.56 15.93 10.05
N TYR A 257 -8.40 14.61 10.16
CA TYR A 257 -8.24 13.78 8.96
C TYR A 257 -9.52 13.81 8.11
N PRO A 258 -9.44 13.88 6.77
CA PRO A 258 -10.62 14.09 5.93
C PRO A 258 -11.53 12.85 5.84
N SER A 259 -11.02 11.67 6.18
CA SER A 259 -11.71 10.39 6.08
C SER A 259 -12.53 10.03 7.33
N GLN A 260 -13.31 10.98 7.85
CA GLN A 260 -14.13 10.83 9.06
C GLN A 260 -15.22 9.75 8.93
N GLU A 261 -15.70 9.46 7.71
CA GLU A 261 -16.54 8.29 7.47
C GLU A 261 -15.67 7.02 7.39
N PHE A 262 -15.42 6.42 8.55
CA PHE A 262 -14.57 5.25 8.72
C PHE A 262 -15.10 4.31 9.83
N GLY A 263 -14.89 3.01 9.67
CA GLY A 263 -15.23 1.98 10.65
C GLY A 263 -16.68 1.48 10.59
N PHE A 264 -17.51 1.98 9.66
CA PHE A 264 -18.91 1.60 9.56
C PHE A 264 -19.08 0.16 9.03
N LYS A 265 -20.16 -0.49 9.46
CA LYS A 265 -20.43 -1.88 9.11
C LYS A 265 -20.90 -2.07 7.67
N ASP A 266 -21.86 -1.26 7.25
CA ASP A 266 -22.59 -1.50 6.02
C ASP A 266 -21.95 -0.79 4.82
N TYR A 267 -21.52 0.46 5.00
CA TYR A 267 -20.83 1.24 3.98
C TYR A 267 -20.07 2.42 4.58
N ASN A 268 -19.06 2.92 3.86
CA ASN A 268 -18.44 4.22 4.09
C ASN A 268 -18.59 5.06 2.82
N VAL A 269 -18.96 6.34 2.94
CA VAL A 269 -18.87 7.28 1.81
C VAL A 269 -17.50 7.95 1.84
N TYR A 270 -16.76 7.84 0.74
CA TYR A 270 -15.45 8.47 0.61
C TYR A 270 -15.65 9.93 0.20
N ARG A 271 -16.16 10.72 1.14
CA ARG A 271 -16.50 12.14 0.92
C ARG A 271 -15.28 12.97 0.59
N GLU A 272 -14.12 12.59 1.08
CA GLU A 272 -12.87 13.31 0.83
C GLU A 272 -12.43 13.27 -0.66
N ASP A 273 -13.00 12.37 -1.47
CA ASP A 273 -12.70 12.26 -2.90
C ASP A 273 -11.19 12.12 -3.18
N VAL A 274 -10.64 12.90 -4.12
CA VAL A 274 -9.19 12.97 -4.40
C VAL A 274 -8.38 13.61 -3.27
N PHE A 275 -9.00 14.23 -2.27
CA PHE A 275 -8.33 14.91 -1.16
C PHE A 275 -8.04 13.94 0.00
N VAL A 276 -7.24 12.90 -0.26
CA VAL A 276 -6.74 11.97 0.76
C VAL A 276 -5.37 12.42 1.27
N GLY A 277 -5.16 12.41 2.59
CA GLY A 277 -3.86 12.71 3.20
C GLY A 277 -3.37 14.14 2.90
N TYR A 278 -2.11 14.30 2.50
CA TYR A 278 -1.53 15.61 2.17
C TYR A 278 -2.28 16.35 1.07
N ARG A 279 -2.98 15.64 0.16
CA ARG A 279 -3.84 16.31 -0.83
C ARG A 279 -4.93 17.12 -0.16
N TYR A 280 -5.42 16.71 1.00
CA TYR A 280 -6.32 17.51 1.84
C TYR A 280 -5.57 18.56 2.64
N PHE A 281 -4.57 18.18 3.43
CA PHE A 281 -3.94 19.12 4.37
C PHE A 281 -3.24 20.27 3.66
N GLU A 282 -2.49 20.00 2.59
CA GLU A 282 -1.84 21.05 1.79
C GLU A 282 -2.83 21.94 1.04
N THR A 283 -4.09 21.52 0.99
CA THR A 283 -5.14 22.23 0.30
C THR A 283 -5.95 23.05 1.31
N PHE A 284 -6.47 22.44 2.37
CA PHE A 284 -7.48 23.04 3.23
C PHE A 284 -7.04 23.35 4.66
N ALA A 285 -5.99 22.72 5.18
CA ALA A 285 -5.68 22.70 6.61
C ALA A 285 -4.17 22.53 6.87
N LYS A 286 -3.35 23.45 6.33
CA LYS A 286 -1.89 23.35 6.38
C LYS A 286 -1.33 23.53 7.79
N GLU A 287 -1.98 24.39 8.54
CA GLU A 287 -1.69 24.74 9.93
C GLU A 287 -1.96 23.60 10.90
N GLU A 288 -2.73 22.60 10.48
CA GLU A 288 -3.15 21.45 11.29
C GLU A 288 -2.21 20.23 11.16
N VAL A 289 -1.03 20.44 10.59
CA VAL A 289 -0.03 19.39 10.33
C VAL A 289 1.21 19.60 11.18
N LEU A 290 1.54 18.61 12.01
CA LEU A 290 2.78 18.53 12.80
C LEU A 290 3.96 18.12 11.93
N TYR A 291 3.81 17.01 11.20
CA TYR A 291 4.84 16.51 10.27
C TYR A 291 4.22 16.21 8.90
N PRO A 292 4.66 16.91 7.84
CA PRO A 292 4.06 16.78 6.53
C PRO A 292 4.52 15.52 5.79
N PHE A 293 3.75 15.12 4.77
CA PHE A 293 4.12 14.03 3.88
C PHE A 293 5.53 14.23 3.28
N GLY A 294 6.33 13.15 3.28
CA GLY A 294 7.71 13.17 2.80
C GLY A 294 8.72 13.77 3.79
N PHE A 295 8.33 14.16 5.00
CA PHE A 295 9.25 14.73 6.01
C PHE A 295 10.18 13.68 6.63
N GLY A 296 11.42 14.07 6.95
CA GLY A 296 12.38 13.26 7.67
C GLY A 296 13.74 13.95 7.75
N LEU A 297 14.37 13.93 8.91
CA LEU A 297 15.65 14.60 9.15
C LEU A 297 16.83 13.68 8.84
N SER A 298 18.00 14.31 8.69
CA SER A 298 19.31 13.69 8.49
C SER A 298 20.31 14.27 9.48
N TYR A 299 21.42 13.56 9.74
CA TYR A 299 22.57 14.11 10.46
C TYR A 299 23.45 15.02 9.59
N THR A 300 23.11 15.18 8.32
CA THR A 300 23.71 16.17 7.41
C THR A 300 22.60 17.01 6.78
N SER A 301 22.98 18.03 6.02
CA SER A 301 22.04 18.91 5.31
C SER A 301 22.29 18.85 3.81
N PHE A 302 21.23 19.05 3.04
CA PHE A 302 21.27 18.99 1.58
C PHE A 302 20.73 20.28 0.98
N ASP A 303 21.32 20.69 -0.14
CA ASP A 303 20.75 21.70 -1.03
C ASP A 303 20.07 20.98 -2.20
N VAL A 304 18.79 21.31 -2.45
CA VAL A 304 17.99 20.74 -3.53
C VAL A 304 17.61 21.85 -4.49
N SER A 305 18.06 21.74 -5.74
CA SER A 305 17.76 22.69 -6.81
C SER A 305 17.21 21.96 -8.03
N ALA A 306 16.39 22.64 -8.83
CA ALA A 306 15.80 22.02 -10.01
C ALA A 306 15.39 23.05 -11.07
N SER A 307 15.04 22.53 -12.24
CA SER A 307 14.47 23.29 -13.36
C SER A 307 13.41 22.45 -14.06
N VAL A 308 12.39 23.12 -14.61
CA VAL A 308 11.35 22.51 -15.43
C VAL A 308 11.36 23.08 -16.84
N GLU A 309 11.18 22.20 -17.83
CA GLU A 309 11.16 22.55 -19.25
C GLU A 309 9.96 21.88 -19.93
N LYS A 310 9.17 22.64 -20.70
CA LYS A 310 8.09 22.06 -21.52
C LYS A 310 8.67 21.14 -22.61
N LYS A 311 8.02 20.00 -22.83
CA LYS A 311 8.27 19.08 -23.95
C LYS A 311 7.00 18.89 -24.77
N GLU A 312 7.12 18.22 -25.91
CA GLU A 312 5.99 17.96 -26.82
C GLU A 312 4.86 17.16 -26.15
N ASN A 313 5.21 16.18 -25.32
CA ASN A 313 4.26 15.27 -24.65
C ASN A 313 4.32 15.35 -23.12
N GLY A 314 4.67 16.52 -22.56
CA GLY A 314 4.70 16.73 -21.11
C GLY A 314 5.77 17.73 -20.67
N VAL A 315 6.45 17.44 -19.56
CA VAL A 315 7.57 18.24 -19.05
C VAL A 315 8.81 17.41 -18.78
N LYS A 316 9.95 18.08 -18.77
CA LYS A 316 11.22 17.56 -18.26
C LYS A 316 11.60 18.31 -17.00
N VAL A 317 11.75 17.60 -15.89
CA VAL A 317 12.21 18.16 -14.62
C VAL A 317 13.62 17.65 -14.34
N ARG A 318 14.60 18.54 -14.20
CA ARG A 318 15.97 18.18 -13.79
C ARG A 318 16.17 18.58 -12.36
N VAL A 319 16.51 17.62 -11.52
CA VAL A 319 16.72 17.81 -10.09
C VAL A 319 18.18 17.53 -9.76
N LYS A 320 18.76 18.38 -8.92
CA LYS A 320 20.12 18.29 -8.41
C LYS A 320 20.06 18.34 -6.89
N VAL A 321 20.77 17.42 -6.25
CA VAL A 321 20.93 17.36 -4.81
C VAL A 321 22.42 17.45 -4.50
N LYS A 322 22.80 18.29 -3.54
CA LYS A 322 24.17 18.41 -3.04
C LYS A 322 24.19 18.24 -1.54
N ASN A 323 25.09 17.41 -1.01
CA ASN A 323 25.35 17.38 0.43
C ASN A 323 26.17 18.61 0.82
N ILE A 324 25.60 19.47 1.67
CA ILE A 324 26.23 20.72 2.12
C ILE A 324 26.67 20.67 3.58
N GLY A 325 26.36 19.59 4.30
CA GLY A 325 26.84 19.37 5.66
C GLY A 325 28.16 18.62 5.72
N GLU A 326 28.58 18.27 6.94
CA GLU A 326 29.89 17.69 7.22
C GLU A 326 29.91 16.15 7.22
N ARG A 327 28.74 15.51 7.19
CA ARG A 327 28.60 14.05 7.26
C ARG A 327 28.10 13.49 5.95
N THR A 328 28.57 12.30 5.60
CA THR A 328 28.03 11.51 4.51
C THR A 328 26.55 11.18 4.77
N GLY A 329 25.73 11.15 3.73
CA GLY A 329 24.33 10.76 3.88
C GLY A 329 23.54 10.68 2.57
N LYS A 330 22.29 10.25 2.69
CA LYS A 330 21.32 10.19 1.59
C LYS A 330 20.15 11.13 1.87
N THR A 331 19.53 11.62 0.81
CA THR A 331 18.23 12.31 0.91
C THR A 331 17.32 11.94 -0.26
N VAL A 332 16.06 12.37 -0.18
CA VAL A 332 15.05 12.17 -1.20
C VAL A 332 14.69 13.53 -1.76
N ALA A 333 14.85 13.71 -3.07
CA ALA A 333 14.29 14.86 -3.76
C ALA A 333 12.92 14.49 -4.33
N GLN A 334 11.93 15.30 -4.00
CA GLN A 334 10.52 15.07 -4.29
C GLN A 334 10.02 16.17 -5.21
N VAL A 335 9.30 15.80 -6.27
CA VAL A 335 8.75 16.71 -7.28
C VAL A 335 7.24 16.68 -7.18
N TYR A 336 6.66 17.84 -6.89
CA TYR A 336 5.24 18.06 -6.79
C TYR A 336 4.74 18.96 -7.91
N VAL A 337 3.48 18.83 -8.28
CA VAL A 337 2.80 19.74 -9.19
C VAL A 337 1.58 20.36 -8.51
N LYS A 338 1.38 21.67 -8.71
CA LYS A 338 0.09 22.33 -8.62
C LYS A 338 -0.46 22.39 -10.04
N LYS A 339 -1.46 21.55 -10.32
CA LYS A 339 -2.12 21.51 -11.63
C LYS A 339 -2.93 22.78 -11.86
N ALA A 340 -3.21 23.11 -13.13
CA ALA A 340 -3.98 24.29 -13.48
C ALA A 340 -5.36 24.33 -12.82
N ASP A 341 -5.75 25.51 -12.34
CA ASP A 341 -7.12 25.79 -11.92
C ASP A 341 -8.04 25.61 -13.14
N GLY A 342 -9.00 24.69 -13.05
CA GLY A 342 -9.85 24.26 -14.17
C GLY A 342 -11.26 23.92 -13.70
N MET A 343 -12.00 23.17 -14.53
CA MET A 343 -13.36 22.71 -14.22
C MET A 343 -13.36 21.68 -13.09
N LEU A 344 -12.32 20.85 -13.01
CA LEU A 344 -12.18 19.81 -11.99
C LEU A 344 -11.44 20.37 -10.77
N PRO A 345 -11.94 20.14 -9.53
CA PRO A 345 -11.25 20.54 -8.32
C PRO A 345 -9.93 19.77 -8.15
N LYS A 346 -8.85 20.41 -7.71
CA LYS A 346 -7.52 19.79 -7.65
C LYS A 346 -6.83 20.01 -6.30
N PRO A 347 -6.00 19.06 -5.85
CA PRO A 347 -5.10 19.29 -4.73
C PRO A 347 -4.08 20.40 -5.03
N ALA A 348 -3.67 21.14 -4.00
CA ALA A 348 -2.63 22.15 -4.12
C ALA A 348 -1.23 21.54 -4.43
N ARG A 349 -1.05 20.26 -4.11
CA ARG A 349 0.18 19.49 -4.35
C ARG A 349 -0.20 18.06 -4.74
N GLU A 350 0.46 17.54 -5.77
CA GLU A 350 0.47 16.11 -6.12
C GLU A 350 1.89 15.66 -6.42
N LEU A 351 2.36 14.59 -5.78
CA LEU A 351 3.65 13.96 -6.06
C LEU A 351 3.63 13.34 -7.45
N VAL A 352 4.59 13.72 -8.30
CA VAL A 352 4.70 13.25 -9.69
C VAL A 352 6.04 12.61 -10.00
N ALA A 353 7.07 12.84 -9.18
CA ALA A 353 8.33 12.13 -9.26
C ALA A 353 9.09 12.21 -7.92
N TYR A 354 9.97 11.25 -7.67
CA TYR A 354 10.98 11.35 -6.64
C TYR A 354 12.21 10.53 -7.03
N PHE A 355 13.34 10.81 -6.39
CA PHE A 355 14.42 9.84 -6.29
C PHE A 355 15.16 9.99 -4.97
N LYS A 356 15.69 8.88 -4.47
CA LYS A 356 16.67 8.88 -3.39
C LYS A 356 18.07 8.93 -3.98
N THR A 357 18.93 9.76 -3.39
CA THR A 357 20.32 9.82 -3.79
C THR A 357 21.06 8.53 -3.43
N ASP A 358 22.16 8.28 -4.11
CA ASP A 358 23.24 7.48 -3.56
C ASP A 358 23.77 8.14 -2.27
N GLU A 359 24.65 7.44 -1.55
CA GLU A 359 25.30 8.02 -0.38
C GLU A 359 26.30 9.09 -0.85
N LEU A 360 26.06 10.35 -0.46
CA LEU A 360 26.84 11.50 -0.89
C LEU A 360 27.81 11.93 0.21
N GLU A 361 29.09 12.03 -0.12
CA GLU A 361 30.09 12.67 0.73
C GLU A 361 29.84 14.20 0.85
N SER A 362 30.46 14.85 1.84
CA SER A 362 30.38 16.31 1.98
C SER A 362 30.83 17.01 0.69
N GLY A 363 29.97 17.87 0.14
CA GLY A 363 30.19 18.60 -1.11
C GLY A 363 29.88 17.82 -2.39
N GLU A 364 29.59 16.52 -2.31
CA GLU A 364 29.20 15.69 -3.45
C GLU A 364 27.76 16.02 -3.89
N GLU A 365 27.48 15.84 -5.18
CA GLU A 365 26.19 16.11 -5.78
C GLU A 365 25.75 14.99 -6.74
N GLN A 366 24.44 14.79 -6.82
CA GLN A 366 23.81 13.88 -7.76
C GLN A 366 22.66 14.57 -8.49
N GLN A 367 22.47 14.20 -9.74
CA GLN A 367 21.39 14.71 -10.58
C GLN A 367 20.49 13.59 -11.09
N ARG A 368 19.19 13.89 -11.21
CA ARG A 368 18.20 13.04 -11.85
C ARG A 368 17.34 13.87 -12.79
N VAL A 369 16.99 13.29 -13.94
CA VAL A 369 16.08 13.88 -14.91
C VAL A 369 14.83 13.01 -14.97
N PHE A 370 13.67 13.66 -14.89
CA PHE A 370 12.37 13.04 -15.04
C PHE A 370 11.68 13.57 -16.29
N ASP A 371 11.13 12.66 -17.09
CA ASP A 371 10.21 12.98 -18.16
C ASP A 371 8.80 12.65 -17.62
N ILE A 372 8.00 13.68 -17.35
CA ILE A 372 6.64 13.56 -16.81
C ILE A 372 5.67 13.81 -17.95
N SER A 373 4.85 12.82 -18.28
CA SER A 373 3.93 12.85 -19.40
C SER A 373 2.70 13.72 -19.13
N GLU A 374 2.04 14.17 -20.20
CA GLU A 374 0.74 14.84 -20.10
C GLU A 374 -0.32 13.98 -19.38
N TYR A 375 -0.25 12.65 -19.52
CA TYR A 375 -1.15 11.72 -18.82
C TYR A 375 -0.98 11.81 -17.30
N GLU A 376 0.26 11.84 -16.79
CA GLU A 376 0.53 11.98 -15.36
C GLU A 376 0.10 13.34 -14.80
N LEU A 377 0.01 14.37 -15.66
CA LEU A 377 -0.47 15.70 -15.31
C LEU A 377 -1.99 15.88 -15.46
N SER A 378 -2.70 14.90 -16.01
CA SER A 378 -4.14 14.98 -16.26
C SER A 378 -4.99 14.68 -15.01
N SER A 379 -6.29 14.94 -15.11
CA SER A 379 -7.31 14.61 -14.11
C SER A 379 -8.46 13.86 -14.78
N TYR A 380 -9.15 12.99 -14.06
CA TYR A 380 -10.24 12.18 -14.60
C TYR A 380 -11.57 12.91 -14.52
N ASP A 381 -12.21 13.13 -15.67
CA ASP A 381 -13.52 13.77 -15.78
C ASP A 381 -14.64 12.72 -15.84
N GLU A 382 -15.26 12.43 -14.71
CA GLU A 382 -16.29 11.38 -14.60
C GLU A 382 -17.69 11.82 -15.08
N GLU A 383 -18.00 13.12 -15.01
CA GLU A 383 -19.32 13.66 -15.34
C GLU A 383 -19.34 14.41 -16.68
N GLY A 384 -18.18 14.74 -17.23
CA GLY A 384 -18.05 15.56 -18.44
C GLY A 384 -18.03 17.06 -18.14
N ALA A 385 -17.58 17.48 -16.96
CA ALA A 385 -17.46 18.89 -16.58
C ALA A 385 -16.49 19.65 -17.50
N THR A 386 -15.49 18.96 -18.03
CA THR A 386 -14.58 19.46 -19.05
C THR A 386 -15.15 19.32 -20.47
N GLY A 387 -16.36 18.79 -20.64
CA GLY A 387 -16.93 18.43 -21.95
C GLY A 387 -16.47 17.06 -22.47
N TYR A 388 -15.63 16.33 -21.72
CA TYR A 388 -15.11 15.01 -22.08
C TYR A 388 -15.37 14.00 -20.96
N LYS A 389 -16.58 13.45 -20.94
CA LYS A 389 -16.97 12.47 -19.95
C LYS A 389 -16.19 11.17 -20.10
N ALA A 390 -15.82 10.58 -18.96
CA ALA A 390 -15.06 9.35 -18.84
C ALA A 390 -13.69 9.41 -19.52
N CYS A 391 -13.02 10.57 -19.44
CA CYS A 391 -11.70 10.79 -20.02
C CYS A 391 -10.71 11.30 -18.98
N TRP A 392 -9.44 10.97 -19.17
CA TRP A 392 -8.33 11.71 -18.59
C TRP A 392 -8.10 12.97 -19.41
N VAL A 393 -8.13 14.11 -18.74
CA VAL A 393 -8.09 15.43 -19.36
C VAL A 393 -6.98 16.26 -18.74
N LEU A 394 -6.04 16.70 -19.57
CA LEU A 394 -5.14 17.79 -19.24
C LEU A 394 -5.92 19.08 -19.45
N GLU A 395 -6.15 19.85 -18.40
CA GLU A 395 -6.92 21.09 -18.50
C GLU A 395 -6.03 22.25 -18.95
N TYR A 396 -6.65 23.28 -19.53
CA TYR A 396 -5.92 24.48 -19.94
C TYR A 396 -5.41 25.24 -18.71
N GLY A 397 -4.17 25.72 -18.76
CA GLY A 397 -3.64 26.66 -17.78
C GLY A 397 -2.20 26.36 -17.36
N ASP A 398 -1.78 27.00 -16.27
CA ASP A 398 -0.42 26.90 -15.75
C ASP A 398 -0.29 25.75 -14.75
N TYR A 399 0.71 24.90 -15.00
CA TYR A 399 1.11 23.82 -14.11
C TYR A 399 2.42 24.22 -13.44
N GLU A 400 2.36 24.48 -12.14
CA GLU A 400 3.50 24.92 -11.35
C GLU A 400 4.18 23.73 -10.67
N PHE A 401 5.50 23.62 -10.82
CA PHE A 401 6.28 22.51 -10.27
C PHE A 401 7.06 22.96 -9.04
N PHE A 402 7.05 22.13 -8.00
CA PHE A 402 7.75 22.34 -6.75
C PHE A 402 8.74 21.21 -6.50
N VAL A 403 9.94 21.54 -6.05
CA VAL A 403 10.96 20.54 -5.72
C VAL A 403 11.56 20.82 -4.35
N GLY A 404 11.74 19.76 -3.56
CA GLY A 404 12.34 19.85 -2.24
C GLY A 404 12.43 18.51 -1.52
N GLU A 405 12.67 18.56 -0.22
CA GLU A 405 12.88 17.38 0.62
C GLU A 405 11.60 16.82 1.25
N ASN A 406 10.50 17.58 1.23
CA ASN A 406 9.15 17.15 1.59
C ASN A 406 8.10 18.06 0.92
N VAL A 407 6.81 17.80 1.12
CA VAL A 407 5.75 18.57 0.44
C VAL A 407 5.70 20.05 0.86
N ARG A 408 6.08 20.40 2.10
CA ARG A 408 6.10 21.79 2.61
C ARG A 408 7.43 22.48 2.34
N ASP A 409 8.54 21.79 2.56
CA ASP A 409 9.89 22.29 2.27
C ASP A 409 10.26 22.06 0.80
N SER A 410 9.37 22.48 -0.10
CA SER A 410 9.54 22.47 -1.54
C SER A 410 9.37 23.87 -2.12
N THR A 411 10.22 24.21 -3.08
CA THR A 411 10.24 25.54 -3.72
C THR A 411 9.75 25.45 -5.15
N SER A 412 9.05 26.49 -5.62
CA SER A 412 8.62 26.56 -7.02
C SER A 412 9.83 26.67 -7.93
N VAL A 413 9.91 25.79 -8.94
CA VAL A 413 11.02 25.74 -9.92
C VAL A 413 10.60 26.21 -11.30
N GLY A 414 9.35 26.66 -11.44
CA GLY A 414 8.78 27.19 -12.67
C GLY A 414 7.37 26.67 -12.95
N SER A 415 6.69 27.37 -13.85
CA SER A 415 5.37 26.98 -14.36
C SER A 415 5.43 26.70 -15.86
N VAL A 416 4.68 25.69 -16.30
CA VAL A 416 4.51 25.34 -17.71
C VAL A 416 3.03 25.41 -18.08
N ARG A 417 2.71 26.17 -19.13
CA ARG A 417 1.35 26.28 -19.63
C ARG A 417 1.01 25.15 -20.59
N PHE A 418 -0.14 24.51 -20.40
CA PHE A 418 -0.68 23.50 -21.29
C PHE A 418 -2.00 23.92 -21.93
N ASP A 419 -2.24 23.41 -23.13
CA ASP A 419 -3.55 23.47 -23.77
C ASP A 419 -4.41 22.30 -23.30
N LYS A 420 -5.73 22.49 -23.36
CA LYS A 420 -6.67 21.44 -22.99
C LYS A 420 -6.58 20.26 -23.96
N LYS A 421 -6.42 19.04 -23.44
CA LYS A 421 -6.25 17.83 -24.26
C LYS A 421 -6.81 16.60 -23.55
N ILE A 422 -7.44 15.70 -24.31
CA ILE A 422 -7.72 14.34 -23.84
C ILE A 422 -6.42 13.55 -23.90
N THR A 423 -5.96 13.05 -22.76
CA THR A 423 -4.74 12.22 -22.67
C THR A 423 -5.07 10.74 -22.74
N SER A 424 -6.28 10.34 -22.36
CA SER A 424 -6.79 8.98 -22.51
C SER A 424 -8.33 8.96 -22.47
N GLU A 425 -8.94 8.35 -23.47
CA GLU A 425 -10.37 8.02 -23.47
C GLU A 425 -10.60 6.70 -22.72
N CYS A 426 -11.55 6.69 -21.79
CA CYS A 426 -11.91 5.51 -21.01
C CYS A 426 -13.42 5.24 -21.15
N HIS A 427 -13.96 4.40 -20.28
CA HIS A 427 -15.39 4.22 -20.15
C HIS A 427 -15.82 4.54 -18.72
N THR A 428 -17.06 5.02 -18.55
CA THR A 428 -17.69 5.01 -17.24
C THR A 428 -17.65 3.59 -16.68
N ALA A 429 -17.04 3.42 -15.52
CA ALA A 429 -16.78 2.13 -14.92
C ALA A 429 -16.82 2.23 -13.39
N CYS A 430 -17.42 1.23 -12.74
CA CYS A 430 -17.59 1.22 -11.28
C CYS A 430 -18.30 2.47 -10.73
N SER A 431 -19.21 3.08 -11.49
CA SER A 431 -19.95 4.27 -11.06
C SER A 431 -20.72 4.02 -9.75
N PRO A 432 -20.84 5.03 -8.86
CA PRO A 432 -21.62 4.88 -7.64
C PRO A 432 -23.09 4.54 -7.93
N GLN A 433 -23.69 3.74 -7.06
CA GLN A 433 -25.09 3.28 -7.22
C GLN A 433 -26.12 4.33 -6.79
N LYS A 434 -25.67 5.37 -6.08
CA LYS A 434 -26.47 6.50 -5.61
C LYS A 434 -25.63 7.76 -5.69
N ASP A 435 -26.28 8.90 -5.85
CA ASP A 435 -25.62 10.20 -5.81
C ASP A 435 -24.77 10.32 -4.53
N LEU A 436 -23.54 10.81 -4.69
CA LEU A 436 -22.59 11.02 -3.60
C LEU A 436 -22.32 12.50 -3.43
N SER A 437 -22.24 12.94 -2.18
CA SER A 437 -21.76 14.28 -1.84
C SER A 437 -20.30 14.17 -1.47
N VAL A 438 -19.42 14.82 -2.23
CA VAL A 438 -17.96 14.72 -2.09
C VAL A 438 -17.31 16.10 -2.00
N LEU A 439 -16.14 16.20 -1.38
CA LEU A 439 -15.39 17.42 -1.11
C LEU A 439 -14.93 18.06 -2.42
N SER A 440 -14.99 19.39 -2.49
CA SER A 440 -14.58 20.15 -3.66
C SER A 440 -13.89 21.46 -3.25
N ARG A 441 -12.85 21.85 -4.01
CA ARG A 441 -12.18 23.15 -3.92
C ARG A 441 -11.98 23.75 -5.30
N TYR A 442 -12.34 25.02 -5.43
CA TYR A 442 -11.89 25.88 -6.52
C TYR A 442 -10.87 26.86 -5.94
N ASP A 443 -9.61 26.73 -6.33
CA ASP A 443 -8.48 27.38 -5.65
C ASP A 443 -8.29 28.87 -5.99
N SER A 444 -9.09 29.42 -6.89
CA SER A 444 -9.13 30.87 -7.13
C SER A 444 -10.41 31.28 -7.86
N ALA A 445 -10.83 32.51 -7.60
CA ALA A 445 -11.94 33.20 -8.24
C ALA A 445 -11.73 33.38 -9.76
N ASN A 446 -11.88 32.30 -10.52
CA ASN A 446 -12.24 32.34 -11.94
C ASN A 446 -13.51 31.52 -12.12
N SER A 447 -14.61 31.99 -11.51
CA SER A 447 -15.96 31.45 -11.72
C SER A 447 -16.51 31.71 -13.13
N LEU A 448 -15.67 32.11 -14.08
CA LEU A 448 -16.05 32.30 -15.47
C LEU A 448 -16.57 31.00 -16.09
N CYS A 449 -16.30 29.84 -15.49
CA CYS A 449 -16.63 28.53 -16.03
C CYS A 449 -18.05 28.01 -15.73
N ALA A 450 -18.70 28.45 -14.65
CA ALA A 450 -19.91 27.77 -14.17
C ALA A 450 -21.19 28.16 -14.94
N ASP A 451 -21.25 29.33 -15.57
CA ASP A 451 -22.40 29.76 -16.39
C ASP A 451 -22.22 29.51 -17.90
N LEU A 452 -21.13 28.84 -18.30
CA LEU A 452 -20.79 28.57 -19.70
C LEU A 452 -21.42 27.29 -20.25
N SER A 453 -22.67 27.00 -19.91
CA SER A 453 -23.46 25.97 -20.62
C SER A 453 -23.55 26.21 -22.15
N GLN A 454 -23.06 27.37 -22.63
CA GLN A 454 -22.97 27.75 -24.04
C GLN A 454 -21.56 27.63 -24.67
N PHE A 455 -20.50 27.37 -23.89
CA PHE A 455 -19.13 27.28 -24.44
C PHE A 455 -18.70 25.81 -24.51
N SER A 456 -19.02 25.18 -25.63
CA SER A 456 -18.70 23.78 -25.89
C SER A 456 -17.30 23.63 -26.52
N GLY A 457 -16.41 22.91 -25.82
CA GLY A 457 -15.48 21.88 -26.33
C GLY A 457 -14.61 22.06 -27.60
N LYS A 458 -14.56 23.21 -28.29
CA LYS A 458 -13.76 23.38 -29.52
C LYS A 458 -13.04 24.72 -29.68
N GLU A 459 -13.14 25.63 -28.72
CA GLU A 459 -12.69 27.03 -28.92
C GLU A 459 -11.20 27.22 -28.59
N THR A 460 -10.52 27.96 -29.45
CA THR A 460 -9.15 28.43 -29.30
C THR A 460 -9.09 29.70 -28.44
N PHE A 461 -7.91 30.04 -27.91
CA PHE A 461 -7.72 31.23 -27.06
C PHE A 461 -8.13 32.56 -27.73
N ALA A 462 -7.94 32.66 -29.05
CA ALA A 462 -8.36 33.84 -29.80
C ALA A 462 -9.89 34.00 -29.81
N GLU A 463 -10.62 32.88 -29.91
CA GLU A 463 -12.09 32.87 -29.94
C GLU A 463 -12.67 33.19 -28.55
N PHE A 464 -12.04 32.71 -27.47
CA PHE A 464 -12.45 33.05 -26.10
C PHE A 464 -12.25 34.54 -25.80
N LYS A 465 -11.06 35.09 -26.10
CA LYS A 465 -10.73 36.50 -25.82
C LYS A 465 -11.66 37.46 -26.57
N GLN A 466 -11.96 37.17 -27.82
CA GLN A 466 -12.83 37.99 -28.66
C GLN A 466 -14.28 38.05 -28.15
N LYS A 467 -14.76 36.99 -27.48
CA LYS A 467 -16.09 36.98 -26.86
C LYS A 467 -16.14 37.78 -25.56
N MET A 468 -15.07 37.75 -24.77
CA MET A 468 -14.96 38.56 -23.55
C MET A 468 -14.89 40.06 -23.86
N ASP A 469 -14.19 40.45 -24.92
CA ASP A 469 -14.12 41.85 -25.39
C ASP A 469 -15.46 42.38 -25.95
N GLY A 470 -16.49 41.52 -26.07
CA GLY A 470 -17.82 41.86 -26.58
C GLY A 470 -18.90 42.12 -25.53
N LEU A 471 -18.58 42.03 -24.23
CA LEU A 471 -19.52 42.27 -23.14
C LEU A 471 -19.63 43.78 -22.83
N THR A 472 -20.83 44.23 -22.46
CA THR A 472 -21.10 45.60 -22.01
C THR A 472 -20.66 45.82 -20.56
N ASP A 473 -20.39 47.06 -20.16
CA ASP A 473 -19.98 47.39 -18.78
C ASP A 473 -21.00 46.89 -17.72
N ASP A 474 -22.31 46.96 -18.01
CA ASP A 474 -23.39 46.45 -17.14
C ASP A 474 -23.44 44.91 -17.06
N GLU A 475 -22.91 44.21 -18.06
CA GLU A 475 -22.76 42.75 -18.05
C GLU A 475 -21.52 42.36 -17.26
N VAL A 476 -20.44 43.14 -17.37
CA VAL A 476 -19.22 42.97 -16.57
C VAL A 476 -19.49 43.27 -15.09
N GLU A 477 -20.17 44.36 -14.74
CA GLU A 477 -20.51 44.67 -13.34
C GLU A 477 -21.42 43.62 -12.71
N ARG A 478 -22.40 43.12 -13.46
CA ARG A 478 -23.31 42.07 -13.00
C ARG A 478 -22.61 40.71 -12.88
N PHE A 479 -21.66 40.44 -13.77
CA PHE A 479 -20.75 39.30 -13.67
C PHE A 479 -19.90 39.40 -12.39
N MET A 480 -19.30 40.55 -12.11
CA MET A 480 -18.51 40.78 -10.90
C MET A 480 -19.35 40.69 -9.62
N HIS A 481 -20.56 41.25 -9.62
CA HIS A 481 -21.48 41.17 -8.50
C HIS A 481 -21.97 39.74 -8.24
N ASN A 482 -22.31 38.99 -9.30
CA ASN A 482 -22.69 37.58 -9.16
C ASN A 482 -21.51 36.72 -8.71
N LEU A 483 -20.28 37.02 -9.16
CA LEU A 483 -19.05 36.38 -8.70
C LEU A 483 -18.84 36.65 -7.20
N GLU A 484 -18.90 37.90 -6.76
CA GLU A 484 -18.77 38.28 -5.34
C GLU A 484 -19.88 37.65 -4.49
N TYR A 485 -21.14 37.72 -4.92
CA TYR A 485 -22.27 37.08 -4.24
C TYR A 485 -22.13 35.55 -4.20
N THR A 486 -21.61 34.92 -5.24
CA THR A 486 -21.37 33.46 -5.29
C THR A 486 -20.22 33.06 -4.37
N LEU A 487 -19.14 33.85 -4.32
CA LEU A 487 -18.02 33.65 -3.40
C LEU A 487 -18.43 33.79 -1.93
N GLU A 488 -19.36 34.70 -1.63
CA GLU A 488 -19.90 34.93 -0.28
C GLU A 488 -20.97 33.92 0.15
N ASN A 489 -21.76 33.35 -0.78
CA ASN A 489 -22.94 32.53 -0.45
C ASN A 489 -22.85 31.04 -0.79
N TYR A 490 -21.96 30.60 -1.69
CA TYR A 490 -21.70 29.17 -1.85
C TYR A 490 -20.75 28.69 -0.75
N GLY A 491 -21.31 28.03 0.24
CA GLY A 491 -20.57 27.27 1.24
C GLY A 491 -19.72 26.18 0.59
N TRP A 492 -18.48 26.53 0.25
CA TRP A 492 -17.30 25.68 0.14
C TRP A 492 -17.46 24.47 1.05
N LYS A 493 -17.69 23.27 0.48
CA LYS A 493 -17.44 21.97 1.16
C LYS A 493 -17.87 20.75 0.35
N ASN A 494 -18.85 20.80 -0.56
CA ASN A 494 -19.26 19.58 -1.29
C ASN A 494 -19.85 19.81 -2.70
N CYS A 495 -19.56 18.92 -3.66
CA CYS A 495 -20.29 18.73 -4.92
C CYS A 495 -21.04 17.39 -4.94
N VAL A 496 -22.02 17.24 -5.83
CA VAL A 496 -22.80 16.01 -5.99
C VAL A 496 -22.37 15.26 -7.24
N VAL A 497 -21.77 14.08 -7.08
CA VAL A 497 -21.45 13.15 -8.16
C VAL A 497 -22.65 12.26 -8.43
N LYS A 498 -23.12 12.22 -9.67
CA LYS A 498 -24.31 11.49 -10.09
C LYS A 498 -24.04 10.01 -10.32
N ALA A 499 -24.94 9.18 -9.78
CA ALA A 499 -24.93 7.76 -10.04
C ALA A 499 -25.25 7.45 -11.50
N GLN A 500 -24.55 6.47 -12.06
CA GLN A 500 -24.84 5.95 -13.40
C GLN A 500 -25.09 4.45 -13.34
N SER A 501 -26.12 4.01 -14.05
CA SER A 501 -26.55 2.61 -14.08
C SER A 501 -27.10 2.24 -15.46
N GLY A 502 -27.49 0.98 -15.63
CA GLY A 502 -28.11 0.49 -16.87
C GLY A 502 -27.15 0.11 -18.00
N TYR A 503 -25.90 0.58 -17.98
CA TYR A 503 -24.92 0.30 -19.05
C TYR A 503 -24.26 -1.09 -18.95
N LEU A 504 -24.18 -1.67 -17.75
CA LEU A 504 -23.29 -2.82 -17.49
C LEU A 504 -23.76 -4.12 -18.18
N LYS A 505 -25.08 -4.33 -18.29
CA LYS A 505 -25.63 -5.54 -18.91
C LYS A 505 -25.26 -5.60 -20.40
N GLU A 506 -25.55 -4.53 -21.12
CA GLU A 506 -25.25 -4.40 -22.55
C GLU A 506 -23.74 -4.51 -22.81
N ARG A 507 -22.91 -3.84 -21.98
CA ARG A 507 -21.45 -3.95 -22.06
C ARG A 507 -20.97 -5.40 -21.98
N ILE A 508 -21.46 -6.17 -21.01
CA ILE A 508 -21.08 -7.58 -20.83
C ILE A 508 -21.52 -8.41 -22.04
N GLU A 509 -22.73 -8.18 -22.56
CA GLU A 509 -23.25 -8.90 -23.72
C GLU A 509 -22.46 -8.61 -25.00
N GLN A 510 -22.07 -7.35 -25.24
CA GLN A 510 -21.27 -6.92 -26.39
C GLN A 510 -19.81 -7.41 -26.32
N ASN A 511 -19.26 -7.57 -25.13
CA ASN A 511 -17.87 -7.99 -24.91
C ASN A 511 -17.73 -9.48 -24.61
N MET A 512 -18.75 -10.28 -24.94
CA MET A 512 -18.75 -11.71 -24.69
C MET A 512 -17.64 -12.41 -25.51
N PRO A 513 -16.76 -13.22 -24.89
CA PRO A 513 -15.68 -13.88 -25.63
C PRO A 513 -16.20 -14.91 -26.64
N THR A 514 -15.44 -15.10 -27.71
CA THR A 514 -15.67 -16.14 -28.72
C THR A 514 -15.35 -17.51 -28.13
N GLU A 515 -16.21 -18.50 -28.41
CA GLU A 515 -16.01 -19.87 -27.96
C GLU A 515 -14.98 -20.60 -28.83
N ILE A 516 -14.07 -21.32 -28.19
CA ILE A 516 -13.17 -22.27 -28.84
C ILE A 516 -13.93 -23.58 -29.01
N ALA A 517 -14.10 -24.04 -30.25
CA ALA A 517 -14.80 -25.29 -30.55
C ALA A 517 -14.10 -26.48 -29.88
N GLN A 518 -14.86 -27.33 -29.19
CA GLN A 518 -14.30 -28.48 -28.50
C GLN A 518 -13.85 -29.55 -29.51
N ASN A 519 -12.63 -30.06 -29.35
CA ASN A 519 -12.06 -31.15 -30.14
C ASN A 519 -11.49 -32.23 -29.21
N LYS A 520 -12.29 -33.26 -28.93
CA LYS A 520 -11.93 -34.36 -28.01
C LYS A 520 -10.97 -35.37 -28.64
N ASP A 521 -10.86 -35.38 -29.96
CA ASP A 521 -10.04 -36.32 -30.71
C ASP A 521 -8.59 -35.84 -30.82
N LEU A 522 -8.38 -34.53 -30.74
CA LEU A 522 -7.06 -33.92 -30.69
C LEU A 522 -6.27 -34.41 -29.46
N LYS A 523 -5.07 -34.93 -29.70
CA LYS A 523 -4.15 -35.41 -28.66
C LYS A 523 -3.04 -34.40 -28.47
N VAL A 524 -3.31 -33.45 -27.58
CA VAL A 524 -2.37 -32.39 -27.18
C VAL A 524 -2.29 -32.39 -25.66
N SER A 525 -1.08 -32.38 -25.13
CA SER A 525 -0.76 -32.16 -23.72
C SER A 525 -0.35 -30.71 -23.47
N PHE A 526 -0.36 -30.29 -22.21
CA PHE A 526 0.17 -28.98 -21.84
C PHE A 526 1.69 -28.89 -22.05
N CYS A 527 2.40 -30.02 -22.03
CA CYS A 527 3.82 -30.07 -22.41
C CYS A 527 4.02 -29.72 -23.88
N ASP A 528 3.15 -30.18 -24.78
CA ASP A 528 3.22 -29.81 -26.21
C ASP A 528 3.03 -28.30 -26.41
N VAL A 529 2.22 -27.65 -25.56
CA VAL A 529 2.10 -26.18 -25.54
C VAL A 529 3.38 -25.52 -25.06
N LYS A 530 3.96 -26.04 -23.97
CA LYS A 530 5.23 -25.54 -23.41
C LYS A 530 6.38 -25.64 -24.42
N ASP A 531 6.41 -26.72 -25.21
CA ASP A 531 7.42 -26.99 -26.23
C ASP A 531 7.15 -26.26 -27.56
N GLY A 532 6.05 -25.51 -27.67
CA GLY A 532 5.67 -24.77 -28.88
C GLY A 532 5.15 -25.65 -30.03
N VAL A 533 4.84 -26.92 -29.75
CA VAL A 533 4.27 -27.89 -30.70
C VAL A 533 2.78 -27.66 -30.91
N ALA A 534 2.09 -27.12 -29.89
CA ALA A 534 0.67 -26.77 -29.95
C ALA A 534 0.40 -25.40 -29.32
N THR A 535 -0.73 -24.81 -29.66
CA THR A 535 -1.23 -23.56 -29.06
C THR A 535 -2.01 -23.82 -27.78
N ILE A 536 -2.14 -22.78 -26.93
CA ILE A 536 -3.03 -22.83 -25.75
C ILE A 536 -4.48 -23.15 -26.18
N ASP A 537 -4.94 -22.61 -27.30
CA ASP A 537 -6.30 -22.83 -27.83
C ASP A 537 -6.53 -24.29 -28.21
N GLU A 538 -5.57 -24.90 -28.89
CA GLU A 538 -5.60 -26.32 -29.22
C GLU A 538 -5.70 -27.17 -27.96
N PHE A 539 -4.90 -26.88 -26.92
CA PHE A 539 -5.02 -27.59 -25.64
C PHE A 539 -6.37 -27.36 -24.96
N ILE A 540 -6.85 -26.12 -24.87
CA ILE A 540 -8.16 -25.77 -24.29
C ILE A 540 -9.30 -26.50 -25.02
N SER A 541 -9.20 -26.67 -26.34
CA SER A 541 -10.20 -27.38 -27.14
C SER A 541 -10.40 -28.83 -26.70
N THR A 542 -9.40 -29.44 -26.07
CA THR A 542 -9.45 -30.84 -25.57
C THR A 542 -10.10 -30.98 -24.19
N LEU A 543 -10.35 -29.88 -23.48
CA LEU A 543 -10.78 -29.90 -22.07
C LEU A 543 -12.29 -30.13 -21.93
N SER A 544 -12.69 -30.95 -20.95
CA SER A 544 -14.10 -31.10 -20.55
C SER A 544 -14.59 -29.87 -19.79
N ASP A 545 -15.92 -29.75 -19.58
CA ASP A 545 -16.47 -28.66 -18.76
C ASP A 545 -16.02 -28.73 -17.31
N GLU A 546 -15.90 -29.94 -16.76
CA GLU A 546 -15.39 -30.17 -15.41
C GLU A 546 -13.92 -29.79 -15.28
N GLU A 547 -13.10 -30.06 -16.31
CA GLU A 547 -11.70 -29.64 -16.33
C GLU A 547 -11.58 -28.12 -16.45
N LEU A 548 -12.41 -27.49 -17.29
CA LEU A 548 -12.48 -26.02 -17.38
C LEU A 548 -12.88 -25.40 -16.04
N GLU A 549 -13.93 -25.91 -15.39
CA GLU A 549 -14.35 -25.45 -14.05
C GLU A 549 -13.24 -25.65 -13.02
N THR A 550 -12.57 -26.81 -13.03
CA THR A 550 -11.51 -27.13 -12.07
C THR A 550 -10.35 -26.14 -12.18
N LEU A 551 -9.95 -25.75 -13.40
CA LEU A 551 -8.90 -24.75 -13.63
C LEU A 551 -9.29 -23.33 -13.18
N CYS A 552 -10.58 -23.07 -12.97
CA CYS A 552 -11.06 -21.81 -12.40
C CYS A 552 -11.01 -21.80 -10.85
N HIS A 553 -10.54 -22.86 -10.20
CA HIS A 553 -10.50 -22.98 -8.74
C HIS A 553 -9.07 -23.17 -8.23
N GLY A 554 -8.81 -22.67 -7.03
CA GLY A 554 -7.74 -23.21 -6.19
C GLY A 554 -8.15 -24.55 -5.59
N ASP A 555 -7.21 -25.25 -4.97
CA ASP A 555 -7.46 -26.47 -4.21
C ASP A 555 -8.47 -26.21 -3.06
N LEU A 556 -9.07 -27.26 -2.54
CA LEU A 556 -10.24 -27.20 -1.66
C LEU A 556 -10.01 -26.42 -0.36
N ARG A 557 -8.79 -26.38 0.16
CA ARG A 557 -8.43 -25.75 1.44
C ARG A 557 -7.03 -25.16 1.37
N MET A 558 -6.69 -24.31 2.33
CA MET A 558 -5.30 -23.95 2.61
C MET A 558 -4.47 -25.19 2.97
N ASN A 559 -3.14 -25.06 2.91
CA ASN A 559 -2.19 -26.14 3.16
C ASN A 559 -2.44 -27.34 2.22
N SER A 560 -2.52 -27.05 0.91
CA SER A 560 -2.65 -28.07 -0.12
C SER A 560 -1.50 -29.08 -0.02
N PRO A 561 -1.76 -30.39 -0.13
CA PRO A 561 -0.71 -31.40 -0.14
C PRO A 561 0.17 -31.36 -1.41
N LEU A 562 -0.21 -30.55 -2.41
CA LEU A 562 0.52 -30.39 -3.67
C LEU A 562 1.76 -29.50 -3.56
N GLY A 563 1.92 -28.77 -2.44
CA GLY A 563 3.01 -27.81 -2.24
C GLY A 563 3.64 -27.88 -0.86
N ALA A 564 4.48 -26.89 -0.56
CA ALA A 564 5.15 -26.77 0.73
C ALA A 564 4.16 -26.71 1.90
N LYS A 565 4.47 -27.38 3.01
CA LYS A 565 3.61 -27.41 4.20
C LYS A 565 3.38 -26.00 4.75
N GLY A 566 2.12 -25.63 4.93
CA GLY A 566 1.68 -24.32 5.37
C GLY A 566 1.37 -23.34 4.24
N ASN A 567 1.39 -23.76 2.97
CA ASN A 567 1.00 -22.91 1.84
C ASN A 567 -0.42 -22.34 2.00
N ALA A 568 -0.65 -21.16 1.42
CA ALA A 568 -1.96 -20.51 1.43
C ALA A 568 -2.96 -21.25 0.52
N GLY A 569 -2.48 -21.88 -0.55
CA GLY A 569 -3.27 -22.68 -1.47
C GLY A 569 -2.50 -23.08 -2.71
N ALA A 570 -3.11 -23.89 -3.56
CA ALA A 570 -2.57 -24.28 -4.87
C ALA A 570 -3.64 -24.05 -5.96
N PHE A 571 -3.24 -23.80 -7.21
CA PHE A 571 -4.16 -23.73 -8.35
C PHE A 571 -3.51 -24.27 -9.64
N GLY A 572 -4.30 -24.44 -10.70
CA GLY A 572 -3.84 -25.08 -11.94
C GLY A 572 -4.09 -26.59 -11.93
N GLY A 573 -3.03 -27.40 -11.96
CA GLY A 573 -3.04 -28.87 -11.96
C GLY A 573 -3.52 -29.53 -10.65
N ILE A 574 -4.65 -29.08 -10.09
CA ILE A 574 -5.14 -29.53 -8.78
C ILE A 574 -5.86 -30.89 -8.83
N SER A 575 -6.31 -31.34 -10.01
CA SER A 575 -6.90 -32.67 -10.22
C SER A 575 -5.94 -33.64 -10.91
N GLU A 576 -6.17 -34.94 -10.72
CA GLU A 576 -5.41 -35.99 -11.40
C GLU A 576 -5.55 -35.90 -12.93
N SER A 577 -6.76 -35.60 -13.44
CA SER A 577 -7.01 -35.43 -14.88
C SER A 577 -6.13 -34.33 -15.49
N LEU A 578 -6.05 -33.17 -14.82
CA LEU A 578 -5.25 -32.05 -15.30
C LEU A 578 -3.75 -32.35 -15.27
N ARG A 579 -3.27 -33.01 -14.21
CA ARG A 579 -1.86 -33.43 -14.12
C ARG A 579 -1.50 -34.51 -15.14
N ALA A 580 -2.40 -35.45 -15.43
CA ALA A 580 -2.22 -36.44 -16.48
C ALA A 580 -2.11 -35.81 -17.88
N LYS A 581 -2.71 -34.62 -18.07
CA LYS A 581 -2.57 -33.79 -19.27
C LYS A 581 -1.34 -32.85 -19.23
N GLY A 582 -0.49 -32.97 -18.22
CA GLY A 582 0.75 -32.19 -18.09
C GLY A 582 0.59 -30.81 -17.43
N VAL A 583 -0.60 -30.45 -16.91
CA VAL A 583 -0.81 -29.15 -16.25
C VAL A 583 -0.19 -29.16 -14.85
N PRO A 584 0.77 -28.27 -14.53
CA PRO A 584 1.39 -28.21 -13.22
C PRO A 584 0.53 -27.44 -12.20
N SER A 585 0.84 -27.60 -10.91
CA SER A 585 0.25 -26.79 -9.84
C SER A 585 1.15 -25.60 -9.50
N ALA A 586 0.55 -24.43 -9.28
CA ALA A 586 1.21 -23.27 -8.71
C ALA A 586 0.86 -23.14 -7.22
N ILE A 587 1.87 -22.95 -6.38
CA ILE A 587 1.76 -22.87 -4.92
C ILE A 587 1.80 -21.41 -4.46
N THR A 588 0.77 -20.99 -3.74
CA THR A 588 0.65 -19.63 -3.18
C THR A 588 1.07 -19.61 -1.70
N THR A 589 1.76 -18.55 -1.27
CA THR A 589 2.13 -18.33 0.13
C THR A 589 1.89 -16.89 0.54
N ASP A 590 1.41 -16.65 1.77
CA ASP A 590 1.56 -15.33 2.40
C ASP A 590 3.04 -15.09 2.71
N GLY A 591 3.52 -13.88 2.95
CA GLY A 591 2.87 -12.59 2.79
C GLY A 591 3.90 -11.47 2.63
N PRO A 592 3.48 -10.20 2.67
CA PRO A 592 4.34 -9.06 2.38
C PRO A 592 5.63 -8.99 3.20
N SER A 593 5.62 -9.38 4.48
CA SER A 593 6.82 -9.34 5.34
C SER A 593 7.61 -10.66 5.40
N GLY A 594 7.39 -11.58 4.46
CA GLY A 594 8.15 -12.83 4.35
C GLY A 594 7.26 -14.06 4.12
N ILE A 595 7.88 -15.19 3.80
CA ILE A 595 7.18 -16.40 3.38
C ILE A 595 6.60 -17.14 4.60
N ARG A 596 5.28 -17.12 4.74
CA ARG A 596 4.52 -17.86 5.76
C ARG A 596 4.37 -19.32 5.36
N LEU A 597 5.14 -20.17 6.05
CA LEU A 597 5.06 -21.62 5.94
C LEU A 597 5.16 -22.27 7.33
N CYS A 598 5.02 -23.60 7.38
CA CYS A 598 5.28 -24.36 8.60
C CYS A 598 6.77 -24.46 8.96
N GLN A 599 7.67 -23.97 8.09
CA GLN A 599 9.11 -23.90 8.27
C GLN A 599 9.59 -22.46 8.49
N LYS A 600 10.84 -22.29 8.96
CA LYS A 600 11.43 -20.97 9.18
C LYS A 600 11.67 -20.24 7.84
N ALA A 601 11.43 -18.93 7.81
CA ALA A 601 11.70 -18.04 6.67
C ALA A 601 12.05 -16.64 7.15
N SER A 602 12.69 -15.85 6.29
CA SER A 602 13.17 -14.51 6.60
C SER A 602 12.00 -13.56 6.89
N LEU A 603 12.10 -12.79 7.98
CA LEU A 603 11.09 -11.79 8.37
C LEU A 603 11.60 -10.40 8.01
N LEU A 604 10.91 -9.76 7.07
CA LEU A 604 11.27 -8.49 6.44
C LEU A 604 10.68 -7.31 7.22
N PRO A 605 11.17 -6.07 6.98
CA PRO A 605 10.48 -4.86 7.41
C PRO A 605 9.02 -4.82 6.93
N CYS A 606 8.16 -4.15 7.71
CA CYS A 606 6.78 -3.90 7.31
C CYS A 606 6.70 -2.97 6.08
N GLY A 607 5.56 -2.95 5.39
CA GLY A 607 5.35 -2.18 4.17
C GLY A 607 5.60 -0.69 4.35
N THR A 608 5.12 -0.11 5.45
CA THR A 608 5.31 1.32 5.76
C THR A 608 6.78 1.67 5.96
N CYS A 609 7.57 0.78 6.59
CA CYS A 609 9.01 0.94 6.72
C CYS A 609 9.71 0.88 5.34
N ILE A 610 9.31 -0.06 4.48
CA ILE A 610 9.84 -0.18 3.11
C ILE A 610 9.54 1.09 2.30
N ALA A 611 8.31 1.59 2.32
CA ALA A 611 7.95 2.81 1.62
C ALA A 611 8.63 4.05 2.21
N SER A 612 8.85 4.08 3.53
CA SER A 612 9.60 5.15 4.21
C SER A 612 11.05 5.25 3.76
N SER A 613 11.61 4.21 3.13
CA SER A 613 12.92 4.31 2.50
C SER A 613 12.94 5.21 1.27
N TRP A 614 11.81 5.37 0.57
CA TRP A 614 11.69 6.03 -0.74
C TRP A 614 12.75 5.53 -1.75
N ASN A 615 13.14 4.25 -1.63
CA ASN A 615 14.22 3.65 -2.40
C ASN A 615 13.73 2.42 -3.17
N GLU A 616 13.30 2.65 -4.42
CA GLU A 616 12.85 1.56 -5.31
C GLU A 616 13.94 0.50 -5.52
N LYS A 617 15.20 0.92 -5.67
CA LYS A 617 16.32 0.00 -5.92
C LYS A 617 16.53 -0.94 -4.74
N LEU A 618 16.52 -0.40 -3.52
CA LEU A 618 16.69 -1.20 -2.31
C LEU A 618 15.49 -2.15 -2.08
N ALA A 619 14.27 -1.72 -2.40
CA ALA A 619 13.08 -2.57 -2.36
C ALA A 619 13.18 -3.73 -3.36
N GLU A 620 13.59 -3.46 -4.59
CA GLU A 620 13.81 -4.49 -5.62
C GLU A 620 14.92 -5.47 -5.22
N GLU A 621 16.01 -4.98 -4.62
CA GLU A 621 17.12 -5.82 -4.14
C GLU A 621 16.71 -6.72 -2.97
N LEU A 622 15.93 -6.20 -2.01
CA LEU A 622 15.36 -6.97 -0.90
C LEU A 622 14.48 -8.10 -1.44
N TYR A 623 13.53 -7.80 -2.32
CA TYR A 623 12.61 -8.80 -2.84
C TYR A 623 13.24 -9.73 -3.88
N SER A 624 14.37 -9.36 -4.49
CA SER A 624 15.20 -10.31 -5.25
C SER A 624 15.77 -11.40 -4.33
N CYS A 625 16.11 -11.08 -3.08
CA CYS A 625 16.50 -12.10 -2.10
C CYS A 625 15.30 -12.97 -1.70
N VAL A 626 14.10 -12.38 -1.60
CA VAL A 626 12.86 -13.13 -1.32
C VAL A 626 12.54 -14.08 -2.46
N SER A 627 12.74 -13.65 -3.71
CA SER A 627 12.57 -14.50 -4.90
C SER A 627 13.42 -15.78 -4.81
N SER A 628 14.71 -15.67 -4.46
CA SER A 628 15.56 -16.85 -4.23
C SER A 628 15.05 -17.73 -3.07
N GLU A 629 14.58 -17.13 -1.97
CA GLU A 629 14.03 -17.87 -0.83
C GLU A 629 12.69 -18.57 -1.19
N MET A 630 11.88 -17.98 -2.08
CA MET A 630 10.65 -18.59 -2.59
C MET A 630 10.94 -19.85 -3.40
N VAL A 631 11.94 -19.81 -4.28
CA VAL A 631 12.40 -20.97 -5.05
C VAL A 631 12.85 -22.09 -4.11
N GLU A 632 13.71 -21.78 -3.14
CA GLU A 632 14.21 -22.75 -2.15
C GLU A 632 13.06 -23.41 -1.36
N LYS A 633 12.04 -22.62 -1.02
CA LYS A 633 10.93 -23.06 -0.16
C LYS A 633 9.72 -23.61 -0.92
N GLY A 634 9.80 -23.72 -2.25
CA GLY A 634 8.73 -24.28 -3.09
C GLY A 634 7.47 -23.40 -3.15
N SER A 635 7.65 -22.08 -3.17
CA SER A 635 6.58 -21.10 -3.37
C SER A 635 6.62 -20.55 -4.81
N ASP A 636 5.51 -20.66 -5.53
CA ASP A 636 5.37 -20.09 -6.88
C ASP A 636 4.88 -18.63 -6.85
N VAL A 637 3.97 -18.32 -5.92
CA VAL A 637 3.30 -17.02 -5.87
C VAL A 637 3.35 -16.49 -4.46
N LEU A 638 3.98 -15.32 -4.28
CA LEU A 638 3.90 -14.59 -3.02
C LEU A 638 2.68 -13.68 -3.07
N LEU A 639 1.83 -13.76 -2.05
CA LEU A 639 0.65 -12.91 -1.88
C LEU A 639 1.06 -11.52 -1.37
N ALA A 640 1.84 -10.83 -2.19
CA ALA A 640 2.47 -9.54 -1.95
C ALA A 640 2.78 -8.84 -3.29
N PRO A 641 2.87 -7.51 -3.32
CA PRO A 641 2.72 -6.59 -2.17
C PRO A 641 1.26 -6.31 -1.78
N GLY A 642 1.05 -6.00 -0.49
CA GLY A 642 -0.14 -5.27 -0.04
C GLY A 642 0.05 -3.78 -0.34
N MET A 643 -0.93 -3.14 -0.97
CA MET A 643 -0.75 -1.78 -1.52
C MET A 643 -2.04 -0.95 -1.54
N ASN A 644 -2.95 -1.19 -0.60
CA ASN A 644 -4.12 -0.33 -0.44
C ASN A 644 -3.68 1.03 0.14
N ILE A 645 -4.31 2.12 -0.31
CA ILE A 645 -4.03 3.48 0.19
C ILE A 645 -4.28 3.59 1.69
N HIS A 646 -3.40 4.30 2.41
CA HIS A 646 -3.64 4.70 3.80
C HIS A 646 -4.71 5.79 3.88
N ARG A 647 -5.97 5.42 3.65
CA ARG A 647 -7.10 6.37 3.66
C ARG A 647 -7.30 7.01 5.03
N ASN A 648 -7.13 6.23 6.09
CA ASN A 648 -7.32 6.65 7.48
C ASN A 648 -6.23 6.01 8.33
N PRO A 649 -5.63 6.74 9.30
CA PRO A 649 -4.54 6.22 10.13
C PRO A 649 -4.98 5.04 11.02
N LEU A 650 -6.29 4.88 11.28
CA LEU A 650 -6.79 3.79 12.12
C LEU A 650 -6.87 2.42 11.42
N CYS A 651 -6.69 2.36 10.11
CA CYS A 651 -6.74 1.10 9.37
C CYS A 651 -5.74 0.09 9.94
N GLY A 652 -6.24 -1.07 10.36
CA GLY A 652 -5.43 -2.10 11.04
C GLY A 652 -4.31 -2.70 10.20
N ARG A 653 -4.38 -2.58 8.87
CA ARG A 653 -3.40 -3.13 7.92
C ARG A 653 -2.48 -2.10 7.27
N ASN A 654 -2.50 -0.83 7.68
CA ASN A 654 -1.58 0.17 7.11
C ASN A 654 -0.11 -0.30 7.21
N PHE A 655 0.27 -1.01 8.28
CA PHE A 655 1.63 -1.57 8.42
C PHE A 655 2.12 -2.41 7.24
N GLU A 656 1.25 -3.11 6.51
CA GLU A 656 1.65 -3.92 5.34
C GLU A 656 1.40 -3.23 4.00
N TYR A 657 0.87 -2.00 4.03
CA TYR A 657 0.69 -1.12 2.89
C TYR A 657 1.79 -0.05 2.88
N TYR A 658 1.69 0.94 1.98
CA TYR A 658 2.79 1.85 1.69
C TYR A 658 2.55 3.29 2.12
N SER A 659 1.47 3.93 1.63
CA SER A 659 1.32 5.37 1.74
C SER A 659 -0.13 5.83 1.52
N GLU A 660 -0.45 7.03 2.00
CA GLU A 660 -1.61 7.81 1.57
C GLU A 660 -1.51 8.26 0.08
N ASP A 661 -0.32 8.26 -0.51
CA ASP A 661 -0.06 8.68 -1.89
C ASP A 661 -0.05 7.50 -2.88
N PRO A 662 -0.81 7.57 -3.98
CA PRO A 662 -0.84 6.53 -5.00
C PRO A 662 0.42 6.42 -5.84
N TYR A 663 1.17 7.50 -6.07
CA TYR A 663 2.41 7.45 -6.84
C TYR A 663 3.49 6.71 -6.06
N LEU A 664 3.75 7.11 -4.81
CA LEU A 664 4.69 6.41 -3.93
C LEU A 664 4.29 4.93 -3.76
N THR A 665 3.01 4.66 -3.48
CA THR A 665 2.46 3.30 -3.38
C THR A 665 2.73 2.49 -4.66
N GLY A 666 2.46 3.06 -5.82
CA GLY A 666 2.66 2.41 -7.12
C GLY A 666 4.13 2.12 -7.42
N LYS A 667 5.01 3.11 -7.22
CA LYS A 667 6.46 2.96 -7.47
C LYS A 667 7.10 1.93 -6.54
N THR A 668 6.78 1.97 -5.25
CA THR A 668 7.24 0.95 -4.30
C THR A 668 6.70 -0.44 -4.69
N ALA A 669 5.41 -0.57 -5.01
CA ALA A 669 4.83 -1.84 -5.43
C ALA A 669 5.50 -2.39 -6.70
N SER A 670 5.75 -1.55 -7.71
CA SER A 670 6.44 -1.94 -8.94
C SER A 670 7.84 -2.50 -8.67
N ALA A 671 8.61 -1.86 -7.78
CA ALA A 671 9.92 -2.37 -7.38
C ALA A 671 9.85 -3.73 -6.68
N VAL A 672 8.88 -3.91 -5.78
CA VAL A 672 8.64 -5.19 -5.11
C VAL A 672 8.26 -6.28 -6.10
N VAL A 673 7.37 -5.99 -7.05
CA VAL A 673 6.96 -6.93 -8.11
C VAL A 673 8.18 -7.37 -8.92
N ARG A 674 9.00 -6.43 -9.42
CA ARG A 674 10.22 -6.76 -10.18
C ARG A 674 11.20 -7.60 -9.37
N GLY A 675 11.36 -7.30 -8.08
CA GLY A 675 12.22 -8.06 -7.18
C GLY A 675 11.73 -9.49 -6.99
N ILE A 676 10.45 -9.69 -6.67
CA ILE A 676 9.85 -11.03 -6.49
C ILE A 676 10.00 -11.85 -7.78
N GLN A 677 9.77 -11.25 -8.94
CA GLN A 677 9.71 -11.97 -10.21
C GLN A 677 11.09 -12.27 -10.82
N LYS A 678 12.17 -11.87 -10.15
CA LYS A 678 13.55 -11.97 -10.66
C LYS A 678 13.98 -13.39 -11.00
N GLU A 679 13.65 -14.37 -10.15
CA GLU A 679 13.96 -15.79 -10.34
C GLU A 679 12.74 -16.57 -10.91
N GLY A 680 11.84 -15.91 -11.63
CA GLY A 680 10.74 -16.57 -12.34
C GLY A 680 9.57 -17.06 -11.49
N VAL A 681 9.53 -16.69 -10.21
CA VAL A 681 8.34 -16.81 -9.36
C VAL A 681 7.43 -15.58 -9.57
N ALA A 682 6.23 -15.58 -8.98
CA ALA A 682 5.21 -14.57 -9.23
C ALA A 682 4.92 -13.70 -8.00
N SER A 683 4.71 -12.40 -8.25
CA SER A 683 4.10 -11.49 -7.30
C SER A 683 2.59 -11.45 -7.51
N CYS A 684 1.84 -11.32 -6.42
CA CYS A 684 0.40 -11.12 -6.43
C CYS A 684 0.03 -9.84 -5.69
N VAL A 685 -0.17 -8.74 -6.44
CA VAL A 685 -0.54 -7.43 -5.87
C VAL A 685 -1.93 -7.48 -5.24
N LYS A 686 -2.11 -6.88 -4.05
CA LYS A 686 -3.36 -6.96 -3.28
C LYS A 686 -3.65 -5.72 -2.43
N HIS A 687 -4.90 -5.44 -2.05
CA HIS A 687 -6.14 -6.12 -2.44
C HIS A 687 -6.91 -5.19 -3.38
N PHE A 688 -7.16 -5.65 -4.60
CA PHE A 688 -7.76 -4.90 -5.69
C PHE A 688 -9.30 -4.86 -5.54
N ALA A 689 -9.92 -3.80 -5.03
CA ALA A 689 -9.38 -2.51 -4.58
C ALA A 689 -10.14 -2.02 -3.32
N CYS A 690 -9.77 -0.84 -2.81
CA CYS A 690 -10.49 -0.14 -1.74
C CYS A 690 -10.68 -0.92 -0.41
N ASN A 691 -9.80 -1.88 -0.09
CA ASN A 691 -9.81 -2.56 1.22
C ASN A 691 -9.05 -1.72 2.26
N ASN A 692 -9.55 -0.52 2.53
CA ASN A 692 -8.90 0.43 3.44
C ASN A 692 -9.45 0.35 4.88
N GLN A 693 -10.30 -0.64 5.18
CA GLN A 693 -10.92 -0.91 6.47
C GLN A 693 -11.02 -2.42 6.66
N GLU A 694 -10.53 -2.91 7.79
CA GLU A 694 -10.50 -4.33 8.16
C GLU A 694 -11.77 -4.82 8.83
N ARG A 695 -12.30 -4.04 9.77
CA ARG A 695 -13.52 -4.38 10.48
C ARG A 695 -14.67 -4.42 9.47
N TYR A 696 -15.37 -5.56 9.41
CA TYR A 696 -16.45 -5.80 8.46
C TYR A 696 -16.05 -5.83 6.97
N ARG A 697 -14.76 -6.03 6.65
CA ARG A 697 -14.24 -6.09 5.26
C ARG A 697 -15.01 -7.04 4.31
N TYR A 698 -15.66 -8.08 4.83
CA TYR A 698 -16.47 -9.03 4.05
C TYR A 698 -17.87 -8.54 3.64
N ILE A 699 -18.33 -7.40 4.17
CA ILE A 699 -19.70 -6.90 3.95
C ILE A 699 -19.76 -5.40 3.69
N ASN A 700 -18.76 -4.63 4.16
CA ASN A 700 -18.68 -3.19 3.96
C ASN A 700 -18.63 -2.83 2.47
N ASP A 701 -19.24 -1.69 2.15
CA ASP A 701 -19.31 -1.11 0.82
C ASP A 701 -18.59 0.23 0.78
N SER A 702 -17.48 0.30 0.06
CA SER A 702 -16.76 1.54 -0.24
C SER A 702 -17.53 2.29 -1.32
N ARG A 703 -18.14 3.42 -0.96
CA ARG A 703 -18.92 4.25 -1.87
C ARG A 703 -18.14 5.50 -2.23
N LEU A 704 -17.73 5.59 -3.48
CA LEU A 704 -16.82 6.63 -3.96
C LEU A 704 -17.12 7.01 -5.42
N SER A 705 -16.66 8.20 -5.80
CA SER A 705 -16.68 8.67 -7.18
C SER A 705 -15.77 7.81 -8.07
N GLU A 706 -16.04 7.77 -9.37
CA GLU A 706 -15.13 7.13 -10.32
C GLU A 706 -13.80 7.88 -10.41
N ARG A 707 -13.84 9.21 -10.24
CA ARG A 707 -12.64 10.04 -10.17
C ARG A 707 -11.72 9.64 -9.02
N ALA A 708 -12.21 9.60 -7.79
CA ALA A 708 -11.39 9.19 -6.64
C ALA A 708 -10.92 7.73 -6.79
N LEU A 709 -11.79 6.85 -7.30
CA LEU A 709 -11.40 5.48 -7.62
C LEU A 709 -10.19 5.44 -8.55
N ARG A 710 -10.20 6.20 -9.66
CA ARG A 710 -9.13 6.20 -10.68
C ARG A 710 -7.88 6.98 -10.30
N GLU A 711 -8.01 8.13 -9.65
CA GLU A 711 -6.89 8.99 -9.28
C GLU A 711 -6.17 8.54 -8.00
N ILE A 712 -6.87 7.89 -7.07
CA ILE A 712 -6.33 7.49 -5.77
C ILE A 712 -6.24 5.97 -5.65
N TYR A 713 -7.38 5.27 -5.60
CA TYR A 713 -7.39 3.88 -5.13
C TYR A 713 -6.98 2.85 -6.17
N LEU A 714 -7.05 3.19 -7.45
CA LEU A 714 -6.60 2.36 -8.57
C LEU A 714 -5.28 2.82 -9.15
N LYS A 715 -4.87 4.08 -8.95
CA LYS A 715 -3.66 4.64 -9.56
C LYS A 715 -2.39 3.88 -9.18
N GLY A 716 -2.26 3.50 -7.90
CA GLY A 716 -1.13 2.65 -7.46
C GLY A 716 -1.10 1.30 -8.19
N PHE A 717 -2.25 0.64 -8.34
CA PHE A 717 -2.36 -0.62 -9.09
C PHE A 717 -2.08 -0.44 -10.58
N GLU A 718 -2.52 0.67 -11.18
CA GLU A 718 -2.23 0.99 -12.58
C GLU A 718 -0.71 1.10 -12.80
N ILE A 719 -0.02 1.84 -11.94
CA ILE A 719 1.44 1.98 -11.96
C ILE A 719 2.10 0.60 -11.79
N ALA A 720 1.67 -0.18 -10.81
CA ALA A 720 2.20 -1.54 -10.59
C ALA A 720 1.99 -2.44 -11.81
N VAL A 721 0.82 -2.38 -12.46
CA VAL A 721 0.53 -3.15 -13.68
C VAL A 721 1.42 -2.72 -14.84
N LYS A 722 1.58 -1.41 -15.07
CA LYS A 722 2.32 -0.87 -16.22
C LYS A 722 3.84 -0.93 -16.05
N GLU A 723 4.35 -0.80 -14.83
CA GLU A 723 5.80 -0.70 -14.55
C GLU A 723 6.38 -1.90 -13.81
N GLY A 724 5.54 -2.66 -13.10
CA GLY A 724 5.93 -3.89 -12.41
C GLY A 724 5.60 -5.16 -13.19
N ASP A 725 4.53 -5.14 -14.00
CA ASP A 725 3.97 -6.31 -14.71
C ASP A 725 3.77 -7.54 -13.78
N PRO A 726 2.89 -7.43 -12.76
CA PRO A 726 2.67 -8.52 -11.82
C PRO A 726 1.98 -9.69 -12.53
N LEU A 727 2.49 -10.88 -12.31
CA LEU A 727 1.91 -12.11 -12.85
C LEU A 727 0.58 -12.47 -12.19
N ALA A 728 0.25 -11.90 -11.03
CA ALA A 728 -1.06 -12.08 -10.41
C ALA A 728 -1.62 -10.81 -9.74
N VAL A 729 -2.94 -10.71 -9.68
CA VAL A 729 -3.69 -9.68 -8.92
C VAL A 729 -4.70 -10.39 -8.01
N MET A 730 -4.81 -9.96 -6.75
CA MET A 730 -5.83 -10.47 -5.83
C MET A 730 -6.90 -9.41 -5.58
N THR A 731 -8.17 -9.76 -5.80
CA THR A 731 -9.30 -8.86 -5.50
C THR A 731 -9.60 -8.79 -4.01
N SER A 732 -10.15 -7.68 -3.52
CA SER A 732 -10.53 -7.52 -2.11
C SER A 732 -11.81 -8.25 -1.68
N TYR A 733 -12.04 -8.31 -0.37
CA TYR A 733 -13.27 -8.85 0.22
C TYR A 733 -14.48 -7.94 0.11
N ASN A 734 -14.27 -6.61 0.12
CA ASN A 734 -15.33 -5.63 0.27
C ASN A 734 -16.10 -5.40 -1.04
N LYS A 735 -17.20 -4.67 -0.91
CA LYS A 735 -17.89 -4.10 -2.06
C LYS A 735 -17.28 -2.76 -2.42
N ILE A 736 -17.32 -2.46 -3.71
CA ILE A 736 -17.00 -1.16 -4.28
C ILE A 736 -18.25 -0.75 -5.05
N ASN A 737 -18.88 0.35 -4.62
CA ASN A 737 -20.12 0.85 -5.20
C ASN A 737 -21.17 -0.27 -5.37
N GLY A 738 -21.46 -1.00 -4.29
CA GLY A 738 -22.53 -1.99 -4.19
C GLY A 738 -22.20 -3.39 -4.72
N VAL A 739 -21.06 -3.57 -5.41
CA VAL A 739 -20.66 -4.86 -6.01
C VAL A 739 -19.38 -5.35 -5.36
N TYR A 740 -19.36 -6.62 -4.95
CA TYR A 740 -18.14 -7.26 -4.44
C TYR A 740 -17.01 -7.19 -5.46
N ALA A 741 -15.78 -6.87 -5.04
CA ALA A 741 -14.66 -6.70 -5.97
C ALA A 741 -14.42 -7.92 -6.87
N TYR A 742 -14.54 -9.13 -6.32
CA TYR A 742 -14.43 -10.39 -7.06
C TYR A 742 -15.62 -10.72 -8.01
N HIS A 743 -16.67 -9.90 -8.01
CA HIS A 743 -17.81 -9.97 -8.93
C HIS A 743 -17.91 -8.73 -9.83
N ASN A 744 -16.96 -7.80 -9.73
CA ASN A 744 -17.05 -6.50 -10.39
C ASN A 744 -16.41 -6.54 -11.79
N TYR A 745 -17.27 -6.67 -12.81
CA TYR A 745 -16.84 -6.72 -14.22
C TYR A 745 -16.17 -5.42 -14.67
N ASP A 746 -16.63 -4.27 -14.20
CA ASP A 746 -16.00 -3.00 -14.55
C ASP A 746 -14.59 -2.90 -13.97
N LEU A 747 -14.41 -3.29 -12.71
CA LEU A 747 -13.10 -3.27 -12.06
C LEU A 747 -12.11 -4.19 -12.78
N VAL A 748 -12.50 -5.45 -13.04
CA VAL A 748 -11.58 -6.49 -13.48
C VAL A 748 -11.50 -6.59 -15.00
N THR A 749 -12.62 -6.51 -15.72
CA THR A 749 -12.62 -6.62 -17.18
C THR A 749 -12.48 -5.25 -17.85
N THR A 750 -13.31 -4.26 -17.49
CA THR A 750 -13.26 -2.93 -18.15
C THR A 750 -11.95 -2.21 -17.84
N ILE A 751 -11.63 -1.96 -16.58
CA ILE A 751 -10.47 -1.14 -16.21
C ILE A 751 -9.19 -1.96 -16.34
N LEU A 752 -9.03 -3.01 -15.52
CA LEU A 752 -7.77 -3.74 -15.43
C LEU A 752 -7.36 -4.39 -16.77
N ARG A 753 -8.28 -5.06 -17.47
CA ARG A 753 -7.94 -5.78 -18.72
C ARG A 753 -8.07 -4.92 -19.98
N LYS A 754 -9.18 -4.19 -20.16
CA LYS A 754 -9.42 -3.46 -21.42
C LYS A 754 -8.74 -2.09 -21.47
N GLU A 755 -8.69 -1.36 -20.36
CA GLU A 755 -8.03 -0.05 -20.34
C GLU A 755 -6.52 -0.16 -20.04
N TRP A 756 -6.10 -1.03 -19.10
CA TRP A 756 -4.69 -1.15 -18.73
C TRP A 756 -3.94 -2.28 -19.45
N GLY A 757 -4.64 -3.16 -20.15
CA GLY A 757 -4.02 -4.24 -20.92
C GLY A 757 -3.52 -5.42 -20.09
N TYR A 758 -4.05 -5.65 -18.89
CA TYR A 758 -3.62 -6.77 -18.05
C TYR A 758 -4.04 -8.13 -18.62
N GLU A 759 -3.08 -9.02 -18.87
CA GLU A 759 -3.33 -10.35 -19.45
C GLU A 759 -3.08 -11.51 -18.49
N ASN A 760 -2.52 -11.24 -17.30
CA ASN A 760 -2.17 -12.29 -16.34
C ASN A 760 -3.36 -12.68 -15.42
N VAL A 761 -3.11 -13.46 -14.37
CA VAL A 761 -4.17 -14.12 -13.58
C VAL A 761 -4.73 -13.19 -12.51
N VAL A 762 -6.05 -13.18 -12.36
CA VAL A 762 -6.74 -12.52 -11.24
C VAL A 762 -7.33 -13.59 -10.33
N MET A 763 -7.09 -13.49 -9.02
CA MET A 763 -7.64 -14.41 -8.03
C MET A 763 -8.46 -13.68 -6.97
N THR A 764 -9.34 -14.42 -6.30
CA THR A 764 -10.05 -13.89 -5.13
C THR A 764 -9.13 -13.83 -3.91
N ASP A 765 -9.50 -13.02 -2.92
CA ASP A 765 -9.08 -13.26 -1.54
C ASP A 765 -9.72 -14.56 -1.00
N TRP A 766 -9.30 -15.02 0.18
CA TRP A 766 -9.61 -16.33 0.75
C TRP A 766 -11.04 -16.45 1.30
N TRP A 767 -11.83 -17.36 0.74
CA TRP A 767 -13.22 -17.65 1.20
C TRP A 767 -14.16 -16.44 1.12
N THR A 768 -14.37 -15.95 -0.09
CA THR A 768 -15.29 -14.85 -0.40
C THR A 768 -16.76 -15.15 -0.07
N LYS A 769 -17.59 -14.09 0.00
CA LYS A 769 -19.03 -14.21 0.22
C LYS A 769 -19.78 -14.56 -1.06
N LYS A 770 -20.75 -15.46 -0.92
CA LYS A 770 -21.77 -15.77 -1.94
C LYS A 770 -22.62 -14.55 -2.26
N ALA A 771 -22.98 -14.38 -3.53
CA ALA A 771 -23.85 -13.32 -3.99
C ALA A 771 -24.58 -13.71 -5.27
N LYS A 772 -25.78 -13.19 -5.44
CA LYS A 772 -26.56 -13.34 -6.68
C LYS A 772 -26.18 -12.26 -7.67
N ASN A 773 -26.19 -12.58 -8.96
CA ASN A 773 -26.01 -11.58 -10.00
C ASN A 773 -27.33 -10.82 -10.24
N PRO A 774 -27.34 -9.48 -10.09
CA PRO A 774 -28.56 -8.69 -10.26
C PRO A 774 -28.96 -8.51 -11.74
N LEU A 775 -28.04 -8.73 -12.69
CA LEU A 775 -28.25 -8.48 -14.12
C LEU A 775 -28.57 -9.75 -14.92
N PHE A 776 -28.03 -10.90 -14.51
CA PHE A 776 -28.13 -12.15 -15.25
C PHE A 776 -28.67 -13.28 -14.37
N LYS A 777 -29.94 -13.65 -14.60
CA LYS A 777 -30.58 -14.77 -13.91
C LYS A 777 -29.82 -16.07 -14.17
N GLY A 778 -29.51 -16.82 -13.10
CA GLY A 778 -28.82 -18.10 -13.22
C GLY A 778 -27.30 -17.98 -13.36
N VAL A 779 -26.72 -16.82 -13.05
CA VAL A 779 -25.27 -16.58 -12.98
C VAL A 779 -24.92 -16.17 -11.55
N ASP A 780 -24.96 -17.09 -10.60
CA ASP A 780 -24.74 -16.76 -9.18
C ASP A 780 -23.36 -17.26 -8.70
N ASP A 781 -22.88 -16.69 -7.60
CA ASP A 781 -21.65 -17.11 -6.91
C ASP A 781 -20.44 -17.22 -7.86
N ASN A 782 -19.84 -18.39 -8.02
CA ASN A 782 -18.62 -18.53 -8.83
C ASN A 782 -18.84 -18.31 -10.33
N ALA A 783 -20.06 -18.53 -10.84
CA ALA A 783 -20.38 -18.15 -12.21
C ALA A 783 -20.35 -16.62 -12.38
N TYR A 784 -20.77 -15.87 -11.36
CA TYR A 784 -20.68 -14.41 -11.36
C TYR A 784 -19.23 -13.93 -11.37
N ARG A 785 -18.37 -14.56 -10.55
CA ARG A 785 -16.91 -14.33 -10.55
C ARG A 785 -16.27 -14.57 -11.92
N VAL A 786 -16.55 -15.71 -12.55
CA VAL A 786 -16.02 -16.05 -13.89
C VAL A 786 -16.49 -15.01 -14.92
N ARG A 787 -17.76 -14.61 -14.88
CA ARG A 787 -18.30 -13.56 -15.75
C ARG A 787 -17.53 -12.25 -15.59
N ALA A 788 -17.25 -11.84 -14.35
CA ALA A 788 -16.49 -10.62 -14.04
C ALA A 788 -15.05 -10.65 -14.57
N GLY A 789 -14.50 -11.83 -14.88
CA GLY A 789 -13.13 -12.01 -15.35
C GLY A 789 -12.12 -12.30 -14.25
N VAL A 790 -12.59 -12.73 -13.07
CA VAL A 790 -11.74 -13.17 -11.95
C VAL A 790 -11.50 -14.67 -12.08
N ASP A 791 -10.26 -15.05 -12.32
CA ASP A 791 -9.90 -16.34 -12.89
C ASP A 791 -9.89 -17.48 -11.86
N VAL A 792 -9.37 -17.25 -10.66
CA VAL A 792 -9.20 -18.31 -9.65
C VAL A 792 -9.93 -17.99 -8.33
N LEU A 793 -10.78 -18.92 -7.88
CA LEU A 793 -11.38 -18.88 -6.54
C LEU A 793 -10.40 -19.43 -5.51
N MET A 794 -10.01 -18.62 -4.53
CA MET A 794 -9.08 -19.02 -3.47
C MET A 794 -9.75 -19.14 -2.10
N PRO A 795 -9.45 -20.20 -1.34
CA PRO A 795 -9.26 -21.55 -1.90
C PRO A 795 -10.58 -22.00 -2.55
N GLY A 796 -10.55 -23.04 -3.38
CA GLY A 796 -11.74 -23.42 -4.15
C GLY A 796 -12.89 -23.98 -3.32
N GLY A 797 -12.61 -24.50 -2.11
CA GLY A 797 -13.59 -25.17 -1.27
C GLY A 797 -14.08 -24.35 -0.07
N SER A 798 -15.27 -24.69 0.42
CA SER A 798 -15.80 -24.12 1.66
C SER A 798 -14.93 -24.44 2.89
N ARG A 799 -14.83 -23.49 3.82
CA ARG A 799 -14.01 -23.58 5.04
C ARG A 799 -14.25 -24.82 5.91
N VAL A 800 -15.50 -25.32 5.95
CA VAL A 800 -15.90 -26.43 6.84
C VAL A 800 -15.87 -27.79 6.14
N ARG A 801 -16.34 -27.88 4.90
CA ARG A 801 -16.54 -29.17 4.21
C ARG A 801 -15.50 -29.44 3.13
N GLY A 802 -14.79 -28.43 2.63
CA GLY A 802 -13.81 -28.58 1.54
C GLY A 802 -14.47 -29.16 0.29
N LYS A 803 -15.57 -28.55 -0.16
CA LYS A 803 -16.22 -28.88 -1.44
C LYS A 803 -16.36 -27.61 -2.27
N TYR A 804 -16.16 -27.73 -3.58
CA TYR A 804 -16.58 -26.73 -4.56
C TYR A 804 -18.10 -26.53 -4.46
N ASP A 805 -18.57 -25.32 -4.73
CA ASP A 805 -19.99 -25.01 -4.57
C ASP A 805 -20.87 -25.39 -5.78
N GLY A 806 -20.25 -25.77 -6.89
CA GLY A 806 -20.90 -26.26 -8.12
C GLY A 806 -21.72 -25.20 -8.88
N SER A 807 -21.62 -23.93 -8.49
CA SER A 807 -22.42 -22.85 -9.09
C SER A 807 -22.02 -22.58 -10.55
N THR A 808 -20.75 -22.79 -10.91
CA THR A 808 -20.22 -22.59 -12.27
C THR A 808 -20.82 -23.58 -13.25
N LEU A 809 -20.65 -24.90 -13.05
CA LEU A 809 -21.26 -25.92 -13.92
C LEU A 809 -22.78 -25.84 -13.95
N LYS A 810 -23.42 -25.56 -12.81
CA LYS A 810 -24.88 -25.37 -12.77
C LYS A 810 -25.31 -24.20 -13.68
N SER A 811 -24.57 -23.10 -13.66
CA SER A 811 -24.90 -21.92 -14.49
C SER A 811 -24.64 -22.20 -15.97
N LEU A 812 -23.57 -22.92 -16.30
CA LEU A 812 -23.27 -23.35 -17.66
C LEU A 812 -24.37 -24.27 -18.23
N ASN A 813 -24.75 -25.32 -17.49
CA ASN A 813 -25.76 -26.28 -17.93
C ASN A 813 -27.15 -25.67 -18.11
N ASN A 814 -27.46 -24.60 -17.37
CA ASN A 814 -28.72 -23.87 -17.48
C ASN A 814 -28.67 -22.71 -18.51
N GLY A 815 -27.56 -22.54 -19.22
CA GLY A 815 -27.37 -21.47 -20.21
C GLY A 815 -27.18 -20.07 -19.62
N GLY A 816 -26.95 -19.94 -18.31
CA GLY A 816 -26.66 -18.66 -17.66
C GLY A 816 -25.23 -18.17 -17.95
N LEU A 817 -24.26 -19.09 -17.90
CA LEU A 817 -22.85 -18.84 -18.21
C LEU A 817 -22.49 -19.48 -19.56
N LYS A 818 -21.67 -18.83 -20.38
CA LYS A 818 -21.16 -19.41 -21.64
C LYS A 818 -19.84 -20.14 -21.41
N ARG A 819 -19.59 -21.21 -22.19
CA ARG A 819 -18.32 -21.95 -22.16
C ARG A 819 -17.12 -21.04 -22.48
N SER A 820 -17.31 -20.07 -23.37
CA SER A 820 -16.26 -19.10 -23.74
C SER A 820 -15.78 -18.24 -22.58
N GLU A 821 -16.63 -17.97 -21.58
CA GLU A 821 -16.25 -17.24 -20.37
C GLU A 821 -15.27 -18.08 -19.53
N LEU A 822 -15.50 -19.39 -19.41
CA LEU A 822 -14.57 -20.32 -18.76
C LEU A 822 -13.27 -20.48 -19.55
N GLN A 823 -13.35 -20.62 -20.88
CA GLN A 823 -12.17 -20.76 -21.73
C GLN A 823 -11.26 -19.52 -21.63
N ARG A 824 -11.82 -18.31 -21.55
CA ARG A 824 -11.07 -17.08 -21.28
C ARG A 824 -10.33 -17.16 -19.95
N THR A 825 -11.02 -17.53 -18.88
CA THR A 825 -10.40 -17.68 -17.55
C THR A 825 -9.29 -18.73 -17.56
N VAL A 826 -9.55 -19.88 -18.15
CA VAL A 826 -8.58 -20.98 -18.26
C VAL A 826 -7.36 -20.56 -19.06
N ARG A 827 -7.53 -19.80 -20.14
CA ARG A 827 -6.41 -19.21 -20.89
C ARG A 827 -5.49 -18.41 -19.98
N HIS A 828 -6.01 -17.51 -19.13
CA HIS A 828 -5.17 -16.73 -18.22
C HIS A 828 -4.40 -17.61 -17.24
N VAL A 829 -5.05 -18.63 -16.67
CA VAL A 829 -4.42 -19.58 -15.74
C VAL A 829 -3.30 -20.36 -16.45
N LEU A 830 -3.56 -20.88 -17.65
CA LEU A 830 -2.56 -21.65 -18.41
C LEU A 830 -1.39 -20.77 -18.87
N SER A 831 -1.67 -19.55 -19.36
CA SER A 831 -0.65 -18.57 -19.72
C SER A 831 0.24 -18.20 -18.52
N PHE A 832 -0.36 -18.03 -17.34
CA PHE A 832 0.37 -17.82 -16.10
C PHE A 832 1.30 -19.00 -15.78
N LEU A 833 0.80 -20.23 -15.87
CA LEU A 833 1.59 -21.43 -15.59
C LEU A 833 2.78 -21.57 -16.56
N LEU A 834 2.61 -21.22 -17.85
CA LEU A 834 3.73 -21.19 -18.81
C LEU A 834 4.82 -20.22 -18.37
N LYS A 835 4.45 -19.02 -17.92
CA LYS A 835 5.40 -17.98 -17.49
C LYS A 835 6.20 -18.44 -16.27
N VAL A 836 5.54 -18.93 -15.22
CA VAL A 836 6.21 -19.36 -13.97
C VAL A 836 7.05 -20.64 -14.15
N GLN A 837 6.57 -21.60 -14.95
CA GLN A 837 7.24 -22.91 -15.10
C GLN A 837 8.47 -22.87 -16.01
N SER A 838 8.57 -21.89 -16.91
CA SER A 838 9.74 -21.70 -17.78
C SER A 838 11.06 -21.53 -17.03
N VAL A 839 11.00 -21.23 -15.72
CA VAL A 839 12.17 -21.00 -14.86
C VAL A 839 12.50 -22.19 -13.96
N ARG A 840 11.54 -23.00 -13.52
CA ARG A 840 11.82 -24.24 -12.75
C ARG A 840 12.62 -25.27 -13.55
N ASP A 841 12.30 -25.44 -14.83
CA ASP A 841 13.03 -26.30 -15.76
C ASP A 841 14.50 -25.88 -15.99
N LYS A 842 14.85 -24.62 -15.68
CA LYS A 842 16.23 -24.11 -15.79
C LYS A 842 17.05 -24.34 -14.51
N ILE A 843 16.41 -24.71 -13.41
CA ILE A 843 17.06 -25.01 -12.12
C ILE A 843 17.29 -26.52 -11.96
N GLU A 844 16.45 -27.35 -12.60
CA GLU A 844 16.61 -28.81 -12.65
C GLU A 844 17.60 -29.29 -13.74
N LYS A 845 18.01 -28.40 -14.65
CA LYS A 845 19.10 -28.61 -15.62
C LYS A 845 20.38 -27.96 -15.14
#